data_AF-A0A969Z797-F1
#
_entry.id   AF-A0A969Z797-F1
#
_cell.length_a   1.000
_cell.length_b   1.000
_cell.length_c   1.000
_cell.angle_alpha   90.00
_cell.angle_beta   90.00
_cell.angle_gamma   90.00
#
_symmetry.space_group_name_H-M   'P 1'
#
loop_
_entity.id
_entity.type
_entity.pdbx_description
1 polymer ?
#
loop_
_entity_poly.entity_id
_entity_poly.type
_entity_poly.pdbx_seq_one_letter_code
_entity_poly.pdbx_strand_id
1 'polypeptide(L)'
;MDTMIKISTSLDFPTCKKAVDLALGLGFETINATFPVVSIVAEANVDRLWEQWSTAKYSSPEQPADYINATQAAQQVPPYDWRKKKGLESIFCTGSLLPDNNLDLLPDAINLKIILSPDSAIETVAAACNFAFRLGMETTAYEGSIIAAPGYKGNRIVFTEQPGFGLRLLEEDGAQIIEVSGSGSELIERSAHFLENFPQLQPGLTWSEHLMSLTDSFALRNLDGQLAALQYLSDRQAQKIEALVSEQDEEKLEKIRQAFPDASVENYKKAVLIYEKTYDIPWENDVFLAELEQNVLPLLRPGDQVEIQGVLSEDLESRQALTATVQEKIAAANAEGSVQIVNAYKQGISWIMDFVLPELADLAIDQLKISFNSFLPPGEESWIDESASTPKYTMSTEGGADRWNDLPIRYLQELYPIDDLIEQKTGFSRDKVELALYEGDEELSYLVQAYDNEGNEIYCNQYRAEFSERPYLDRFPLLGKVHPATGSLTAIINGEVRYQVAIPTDLERIWDIYQQEILEDCLAFVQSKYGDDISIDKQPFFSLLDLDIRVSEPNEQMGIRQDLLSSLDALHEDIYFAGTDFFKHLGLTLGSGALDAPGLILPRIKKCTGKPFLKVQLFDQLAINPSVSAQQTDFTVLPREQVTVSMQSVTWKNRGWQVTLDIDCPRPELLESMASLAANSFLAFTSSLPEIEELVLAGTSGKYSIPLTPGTAKARPRKDINEIDISESELIGYEKYSRIIDDLQSVEGIEVYPIAKSYLGRTLHAIELTAPRKGYTSRVKRLTHLPSFYINARHHANEVSATNGAFLLIKTLLTDPKYRDLSERLNLVIVPMENPDGAEIHYELQKDNPYWSFHVARFNAIGKEFYYEHFNTETIHTEALGLRKLWYAQLPDILADNHGVPTHEWVQQFAGYVYPAFKGFWLPRSLLYGYFWHTTDPEYASNFTVNKKMEEAIADRIDADKEMTALNLELMDRFAKYATQFMPKMFAANYYRNMINYWIPFAYDPTHRYPSIRFPWIVTVSYTAEVADETAQDEYLNLCARTHVAHNLATIDMMLESEHIYEVKKEVTEEKQSVSFIRQRPMLV
;
A
#
# COMPACT_ATOMS: atom_id res chain seq x y z
N MET A 1 -17.33 -17.76 -30.42
CA MET A 1 -18.10 -18.04 -31.66
C MET A 1 -19.55 -17.66 -31.39
N ASP A 2 -20.14 -16.75 -32.16
CA ASP A 2 -21.58 -16.48 -32.08
C ASP A 2 -22.36 -17.55 -32.83
N THR A 3 -22.51 -18.72 -32.22
CA THR A 3 -23.28 -19.82 -32.78
C THR A 3 -24.63 -19.91 -32.08
N MET A 4 -25.56 -19.07 -32.51
CA MET A 4 -26.93 -19.07 -31.99
C MET A 4 -27.59 -20.45 -32.17
N ILE A 5 -28.08 -21.02 -31.07
CA ILE A 5 -28.80 -22.29 -31.06
C ILE A 5 -30.21 -22.05 -31.61
N LYS A 6 -30.65 -22.88 -32.55
CA LYS A 6 -31.96 -22.78 -33.21
C LYS A 6 -32.79 -24.00 -32.86
N ILE A 7 -33.94 -23.78 -32.21
CA ILE A 7 -34.91 -24.83 -31.85
C ILE A 7 -36.25 -24.55 -32.53
N SER A 8 -37.06 -25.58 -32.76
CA SER A 8 -38.41 -25.45 -33.35
C SER A 8 -39.49 -25.95 -32.40
N THR A 9 -40.72 -25.46 -32.57
CA THR A 9 -41.90 -25.93 -31.82
C THR A 9 -42.25 -27.40 -32.07
N SER A 10 -41.65 -28.02 -33.10
CA SER A 10 -41.86 -29.41 -33.49
C SER A 10 -40.74 -30.35 -33.03
N LEU A 11 -39.81 -29.90 -32.18
CA LEU A 11 -38.74 -30.74 -31.66
C LEU A 11 -39.31 -31.89 -30.81
N ASP A 12 -38.72 -33.08 -30.94
CA ASP A 12 -39.02 -34.16 -30.02
C ASP A 12 -38.27 -33.97 -28.68
N PHE A 13 -38.77 -34.64 -27.62
CA PHE A 13 -38.22 -34.49 -26.28
C PHE A 13 -36.73 -34.90 -26.16
N PRO A 14 -36.25 -36.00 -26.80
CA PRO A 14 -34.82 -36.31 -26.84
C PRO A 14 -33.97 -35.18 -27.42
N THR A 15 -34.40 -34.56 -28.52
CA THR A 15 -33.68 -33.45 -29.14
C THR A 15 -33.75 -32.19 -28.26
N CYS A 16 -34.84 -31.96 -27.51
CA CYS A 16 -34.91 -30.88 -26.53
C CYS A 16 -33.86 -31.05 -25.42
N LYS A 17 -33.66 -32.26 -24.90
CA LYS A 17 -32.59 -32.54 -23.93
C LYS A 17 -31.21 -32.27 -24.54
N LYS A 18 -30.99 -32.76 -25.76
CA LYS A 18 -29.75 -32.53 -26.51
C LYS A 18 -29.47 -31.04 -26.70
N ALA A 19 -30.49 -30.22 -26.95
CA ALA A 19 -30.33 -28.76 -27.08
C ALA A 19 -29.82 -28.09 -25.79
N VAL A 20 -30.32 -28.52 -24.62
CA VAL A 20 -29.89 -27.96 -23.33
C VAL A 20 -28.47 -28.42 -22.97
N ASP A 21 -28.13 -29.68 -23.20
CA ASP A 21 -26.76 -30.19 -23.01
C ASP A 21 -25.77 -29.53 -23.99
N LEU A 22 -26.18 -29.32 -25.24
CA LEU A 22 -25.41 -28.56 -26.22
C LEU A 22 -25.16 -27.13 -25.73
N ALA A 23 -26.18 -26.48 -25.17
CA ALA A 23 -26.05 -25.12 -24.64
C ALA A 23 -25.02 -25.06 -23.50
N LEU A 24 -25.04 -26.03 -22.58
CA LEU A 24 -23.99 -26.18 -21.56
C LEU A 24 -22.60 -26.27 -22.18
N GLY A 25 -22.43 -27.16 -23.17
CA GLY A 25 -21.17 -27.39 -23.85
C GLY A 25 -20.62 -26.18 -24.61
N LEU A 26 -21.49 -25.43 -25.30
CA LEU A 26 -21.10 -24.21 -26.01
C LEU A 26 -20.79 -23.06 -25.03
N GLY A 27 -21.54 -22.96 -23.93
CA GLY A 27 -21.24 -22.02 -22.85
C GLY A 27 -19.88 -22.28 -22.21
N PHE A 28 -19.53 -23.57 -22.05
CA PHE A 28 -18.21 -23.99 -21.58
C PHE A 28 -17.04 -23.49 -22.45
N GLU A 29 -17.25 -23.28 -23.74
CA GLU A 29 -16.22 -22.80 -24.68
C GLU A 29 -16.26 -21.27 -24.88
N THR A 30 -17.09 -20.54 -24.12
CA THR A 30 -17.41 -19.14 -24.41
C THR A 30 -16.98 -18.20 -23.28
N ILE A 31 -16.06 -17.28 -23.59
CA ILE A 31 -15.65 -16.20 -22.66
C ILE A 31 -16.72 -15.11 -22.58
N ASN A 32 -17.31 -14.70 -23.71
CA ASN A 32 -18.29 -13.62 -23.78
C ASN A 32 -19.51 -14.03 -24.62
N ALA A 33 -20.70 -13.76 -24.12
CA ALA A 33 -21.96 -14.11 -24.78
C ALA A 33 -23.05 -13.04 -24.58
N THR A 34 -23.88 -12.84 -25.60
CA THR A 34 -25.12 -12.07 -25.49
C THR A 34 -26.29 -13.03 -25.33
N PHE A 35 -27.17 -12.77 -24.37
CA PHE A 35 -28.37 -13.56 -24.15
C PHE A 35 -29.59 -12.90 -24.83
N PRO A 36 -30.56 -13.68 -25.33
CA PRO A 36 -30.63 -15.14 -25.32
C PRO A 36 -29.68 -15.78 -26.35
N VAL A 37 -29.12 -16.95 -25.98
CA VAL A 37 -28.24 -17.74 -26.88
C VAL A 37 -29.04 -18.68 -27.80
N VAL A 38 -30.36 -18.78 -27.57
CA VAL A 38 -31.32 -19.58 -28.34
C VAL A 38 -32.30 -18.69 -29.09
N SER A 39 -32.67 -19.13 -30.30
CA SER A 39 -33.82 -18.61 -31.06
C SER A 39 -34.80 -19.72 -31.44
N ILE A 40 -36.09 -19.40 -31.44
CA ILE A 40 -37.15 -20.30 -31.87
C ILE A 40 -37.47 -20.02 -33.34
N VAL A 41 -37.27 -21.01 -34.21
CA VAL A 41 -37.40 -20.90 -35.67
C VAL A 41 -38.04 -22.15 -36.27
N ALA A 42 -38.34 -22.14 -37.57
CA ALA A 42 -38.92 -23.30 -38.26
C ALA A 42 -37.94 -24.48 -38.39
N GLU A 43 -36.66 -24.21 -38.68
CA GLU A 43 -35.63 -25.24 -38.89
C GLU A 43 -34.59 -25.20 -37.77
N ALA A 44 -34.54 -26.27 -36.96
CA ALA A 44 -33.58 -26.40 -35.87
C ALA A 44 -32.18 -26.78 -36.37
N ASN A 45 -31.14 -26.37 -35.64
CA ASN A 45 -29.74 -26.69 -35.97
C ASN A 45 -29.02 -27.55 -34.90
N VAL A 46 -29.76 -28.08 -33.93
CA VAL A 46 -29.23 -28.76 -32.74
C VAL A 46 -28.30 -29.92 -33.09
N ASP A 47 -28.72 -30.88 -33.92
CA ASP A 47 -27.89 -32.05 -34.25
C ASP A 47 -26.60 -31.68 -34.98
N ARG A 48 -26.67 -30.68 -35.88
CA ARG A 48 -25.49 -30.18 -36.59
C ARG A 48 -24.49 -29.55 -35.63
N LEU A 49 -24.96 -28.71 -34.71
CA LEU A 49 -24.11 -28.06 -33.71
C LEU A 49 -23.55 -29.06 -32.70
N TRP A 50 -24.35 -30.06 -32.31
CA TRP A 50 -23.92 -31.16 -31.46
C TRP A 50 -22.78 -31.95 -32.09
N GLU A 51 -22.90 -32.35 -33.35
CA GLU A 51 -21.84 -33.07 -34.06
C GLU A 51 -20.55 -32.22 -34.14
N GLN A 52 -20.68 -30.93 -34.42
CA GLN A 52 -19.54 -30.00 -34.46
C GLN A 52 -18.85 -29.86 -33.10
N TRP A 53 -19.62 -29.65 -32.03
CA TRP A 53 -19.10 -29.46 -30.69
C TRP A 53 -18.52 -30.75 -30.10
N SER A 54 -19.24 -31.88 -30.21
CA SER A 54 -18.82 -33.16 -29.62
C SER A 54 -17.54 -33.73 -30.25
N THR A 55 -17.26 -33.41 -31.51
CA THR A 55 -16.04 -33.87 -32.22
C THR A 55 -14.87 -32.89 -32.11
N ALA A 56 -15.10 -31.65 -31.66
CA ALA A 56 -14.05 -30.67 -31.44
C ALA A 56 -13.12 -31.14 -30.31
N LYS A 57 -11.80 -31.09 -30.58
CA LYS A 57 -10.77 -31.46 -29.60
C LYS A 57 -10.22 -30.22 -28.91
N TYR A 58 -9.92 -30.38 -27.64
CA TYR A 58 -9.10 -29.44 -26.88
C TYR A 58 -7.64 -29.90 -26.94
N SER A 59 -6.72 -28.93 -26.84
CA SER A 59 -5.28 -29.17 -26.85
C SER A 59 -4.62 -28.38 -25.74
N SER A 60 -3.56 -28.95 -25.17
CA SER A 60 -2.59 -28.27 -24.31
C SER A 60 -1.24 -28.26 -25.04
N PRO A 61 -0.39 -27.24 -24.83
CA PRO A 61 1.04 -27.34 -25.11
C PRO A 61 1.65 -28.56 -24.39
N GLU A 62 2.77 -29.05 -24.92
CA GLU A 62 3.51 -30.17 -24.33
C GLU A 62 4.20 -29.69 -23.04
N GLN A 63 3.97 -30.42 -21.94
CA GLN A 63 4.58 -30.11 -20.66
C GLN A 63 6.10 -30.39 -20.70
N PRO A 64 6.97 -29.41 -20.39
CA PRO A 64 8.40 -29.63 -20.28
C PRO A 64 8.74 -30.70 -19.23
N ALA A 65 9.83 -31.46 -19.45
CA ALA A 65 10.20 -32.58 -18.58
C ALA A 65 10.55 -32.16 -17.14
N ASP A 66 11.00 -30.93 -16.95
CA ASP A 66 11.37 -30.31 -15.68
C ASP A 66 10.27 -29.40 -15.10
N TYR A 67 9.10 -29.33 -15.75
CA TYR A 67 7.96 -28.55 -15.26
C TYR A 67 7.30 -29.24 -14.06
N ILE A 68 7.27 -28.51 -12.93
CA ILE A 68 6.56 -28.86 -11.71
C ILE A 68 5.27 -28.04 -11.64
N ASN A 69 4.16 -28.75 -11.54
CA ASN A 69 2.82 -28.16 -11.53
C ASN A 69 2.42 -27.73 -10.12
N ALA A 70 2.47 -26.43 -9.84
CA ALA A 70 2.12 -25.86 -8.54
C ALA A 70 0.66 -26.12 -8.16
N THR A 71 -0.25 -26.23 -9.15
CA THR A 71 -1.67 -26.51 -8.94
C THR A 71 -1.91 -27.86 -8.26
N GLN A 72 -1.01 -28.84 -8.40
CA GLN A 72 -1.15 -30.14 -7.72
C GLN A 72 -0.94 -30.08 -6.20
N ALA A 73 -0.31 -29.01 -5.71
CA ALA A 73 -0.09 -28.75 -4.28
C ALA A 73 -1.05 -27.70 -3.71
N ALA A 74 -2.15 -27.40 -4.43
CA ALA A 74 -3.14 -26.43 -3.99
C ALA A 74 -3.73 -26.78 -2.61
N GLN A 75 -3.95 -25.75 -1.79
CA GLN A 75 -4.54 -25.89 -0.46
C GLN A 75 -5.81 -25.05 -0.32
N GLN A 76 -6.58 -25.35 0.72
CA GLN A 76 -7.83 -24.66 0.99
C GLN A 76 -7.59 -23.17 1.24
N VAL A 77 -8.18 -22.32 0.40
CA VAL A 77 -8.22 -20.88 0.63
C VAL A 77 -9.51 -20.54 1.40
N PRO A 78 -9.46 -19.67 2.43
CA PRO A 78 -10.66 -19.13 3.07
C PRO A 78 -11.59 -18.47 2.04
N PRO A 79 -12.92 -18.50 2.21
CA PRO A 79 -13.80 -17.83 1.26
C PRO A 79 -13.68 -16.30 1.36
N TYR A 80 -13.79 -15.60 0.22
CA TYR A 80 -13.89 -14.13 0.20
C TYR A 80 -15.12 -13.65 0.97
N ASP A 81 -16.28 -14.14 0.55
CA ASP A 81 -17.57 -13.94 1.20
C ASP A 81 -17.66 -14.84 2.44
N TRP A 82 -17.37 -14.21 3.58
CA TRP A 82 -17.29 -14.82 4.92
C TRP A 82 -18.66 -15.15 5.51
N ARG A 83 -19.77 -14.75 4.87
CA ARG A 83 -21.12 -15.06 5.36
C ARG A 83 -21.36 -16.57 5.33
N LYS A 84 -21.91 -17.11 6.42
CA LYS A 84 -22.17 -18.55 6.59
C LYS A 84 -23.33 -19.05 5.72
N LYS A 85 -24.38 -18.25 5.58
CA LYS A 85 -25.56 -18.55 4.76
C LYS A 85 -25.56 -17.66 3.53
N LYS A 86 -25.73 -18.27 2.36
CA LYS A 86 -25.79 -17.61 1.05
C LYS A 86 -27.08 -18.03 0.35
N GLY A 87 -27.64 -17.13 -0.45
CA GLY A 87 -28.86 -17.34 -1.20
C GLY A 87 -28.63 -17.36 -2.71
N LEU A 88 -29.63 -16.90 -3.46
CA LEU A 88 -29.59 -16.81 -4.93
C LEU A 88 -28.40 -15.99 -5.45
N GLU A 89 -27.84 -15.06 -4.67
CA GLU A 89 -26.65 -14.29 -5.06
C GLU A 89 -25.44 -15.15 -5.40
N SER A 90 -25.43 -16.42 -4.96
CA SER A 90 -24.32 -17.35 -5.14
C SER A 90 -24.53 -18.40 -6.25
N ILE A 91 -25.64 -18.33 -7.00
CA ILE A 91 -26.00 -19.34 -8.03
C ILE A 91 -24.91 -19.59 -9.08
N PHE A 92 -24.11 -18.57 -9.39
CA PHE A 92 -23.04 -18.58 -10.40
C PHE A 92 -21.63 -18.46 -9.80
N CYS A 93 -21.49 -18.67 -8.49
CA CYS A 93 -20.24 -18.54 -7.75
C CYS A 93 -19.81 -19.87 -7.15
N THR A 94 -18.52 -19.99 -6.81
CA THR A 94 -17.98 -21.15 -6.09
C THR A 94 -18.76 -21.43 -4.81
N GLY A 95 -19.26 -22.66 -4.66
CA GLY A 95 -20.11 -23.05 -3.54
C GLY A 95 -20.77 -24.43 -3.70
N SER A 96 -21.89 -24.66 -3.01
CA SER A 96 -22.60 -25.96 -3.02
C SER A 96 -23.15 -26.35 -4.39
N LEU A 97 -23.49 -25.36 -5.24
CA LEU A 97 -24.05 -25.56 -6.59
C LEU A 97 -22.97 -25.69 -7.66
N LEU A 98 -21.87 -24.95 -7.50
CA LEU A 98 -20.70 -24.96 -8.38
C LEU A 98 -19.45 -25.22 -7.52
N PRO A 99 -19.17 -26.49 -7.17
CA PRO A 99 -18.02 -26.83 -6.34
C PRO A 99 -16.70 -26.54 -7.06
N ASP A 100 -15.67 -26.24 -6.26
CA ASP A 100 -14.27 -26.19 -6.63
C ASP A 100 -13.57 -27.33 -5.88
N ASN A 101 -13.19 -28.39 -6.59
CA ASN A 101 -12.57 -29.58 -6.02
C ASN A 101 -11.04 -29.58 -6.11
N ASN A 102 -10.46 -28.78 -7.02
CA ASN A 102 -9.02 -28.65 -7.21
C ASN A 102 -8.39 -27.49 -6.42
N LEU A 103 -9.21 -26.68 -5.74
CA LEU A 103 -8.83 -25.60 -4.83
C LEU A 103 -8.13 -24.41 -5.54
N ASP A 104 -8.46 -24.18 -6.81
CA ASP A 104 -7.93 -23.07 -7.61
C ASP A 104 -8.85 -21.82 -7.62
N LEU A 105 -9.95 -21.84 -6.86
CA LEU A 105 -11.00 -20.81 -6.77
C LEU A 105 -11.85 -20.63 -8.04
N LEU A 106 -11.76 -21.55 -8.99
CA LEU A 106 -12.62 -21.65 -10.16
C LEU A 106 -13.47 -22.92 -10.07
N PRO A 107 -14.80 -22.86 -10.24
CA PRO A 107 -15.61 -24.07 -10.12
C PRO A 107 -15.26 -25.11 -11.18
N ASP A 108 -14.99 -26.35 -10.77
CA ASP A 108 -14.64 -27.47 -11.66
C ASP A 108 -15.71 -28.59 -11.65
N ALA A 109 -16.88 -28.30 -11.09
CA ALA A 109 -18.03 -29.18 -11.12
C ALA A 109 -19.35 -28.40 -11.13
N ILE A 110 -20.39 -29.07 -11.63
CA ILE A 110 -21.78 -28.59 -11.54
C ILE A 110 -22.59 -29.58 -10.70
N ASN A 111 -22.97 -29.15 -9.50
CA ASN A 111 -23.87 -29.86 -8.59
C ASN A 111 -25.29 -29.26 -8.65
N LEU A 112 -25.81 -29.15 -9.87
CA LEU A 112 -27.13 -28.61 -10.17
C LEU A 112 -27.66 -29.31 -11.42
N LYS A 113 -28.95 -29.66 -11.46
CA LYS A 113 -29.60 -30.25 -12.65
C LYS A 113 -30.85 -29.46 -13.05
N ILE A 114 -31.21 -29.49 -14.33
CA ILE A 114 -32.43 -28.86 -14.84
C ILE A 114 -33.52 -29.92 -15.00
N ILE A 115 -34.69 -29.67 -14.40
CA ILE A 115 -35.87 -30.55 -14.53
C ILE A 115 -36.64 -30.12 -15.79
N LEU A 116 -36.80 -31.06 -16.73
CA LEU A 116 -37.57 -30.89 -17.96
C LEU A 116 -38.51 -32.08 -18.17
N SER A 117 -39.75 -31.82 -18.58
CA SER A 117 -40.77 -32.84 -18.87
C SER A 117 -41.04 -32.96 -20.38
N PRO A 118 -41.57 -34.10 -20.86
CA PRO A 118 -42.02 -34.23 -22.25
C PRO A 118 -43.07 -33.20 -22.68
N ASP A 119 -43.82 -32.66 -21.71
CA ASP A 119 -44.88 -31.67 -21.93
C ASP A 119 -44.38 -30.22 -21.79
N SER A 120 -43.08 -30.00 -21.57
CA SER A 120 -42.51 -28.66 -21.40
C SER A 120 -42.67 -27.83 -22.67
N ALA A 121 -43.16 -26.58 -22.53
CA ALA A 121 -43.25 -25.64 -23.63
C ALA A 121 -41.87 -25.36 -24.26
N ILE A 122 -41.84 -25.04 -25.55
CA ILE A 122 -40.57 -24.80 -26.26
C ILE A 122 -39.83 -23.58 -25.69
N GLU A 123 -40.56 -22.60 -25.16
CA GLU A 123 -40.03 -21.43 -24.47
C GLU A 123 -39.32 -21.80 -23.16
N THR A 124 -39.84 -22.80 -22.45
CA THR A 124 -39.17 -23.38 -21.27
C THR A 124 -37.87 -24.07 -21.67
N VAL A 125 -37.84 -24.78 -22.80
CA VAL A 125 -36.61 -25.38 -23.35
C VAL A 125 -35.61 -24.28 -23.72
N ALA A 126 -36.05 -23.18 -24.32
CA ALA A 126 -35.19 -22.03 -24.64
C ALA A 126 -34.58 -21.39 -23.39
N ALA A 127 -35.38 -21.16 -22.34
CA ALA A 127 -34.89 -20.64 -21.07
C ALA A 127 -33.91 -21.62 -20.40
N ALA A 128 -34.21 -22.92 -20.39
CA ALA A 128 -33.31 -23.96 -19.90
C ALA A 128 -31.96 -23.95 -20.63
N CYS A 129 -31.95 -23.75 -21.96
CA CYS A 129 -30.71 -23.58 -22.71
C CYS A 129 -29.92 -22.35 -22.26
N ASN A 130 -30.57 -21.19 -22.02
CA ASN A 130 -29.88 -20.00 -21.51
C ASN A 130 -29.23 -20.28 -20.14
N PHE A 131 -29.95 -20.90 -19.19
CA PHE A 131 -29.38 -21.25 -17.88
C PHE A 131 -28.23 -22.25 -18.00
N ALA A 132 -28.39 -23.29 -18.82
CA ALA A 132 -27.32 -24.28 -19.06
C ALA A 132 -26.08 -23.63 -19.68
N PHE A 133 -26.26 -22.73 -20.65
CA PHE A 133 -25.17 -21.99 -21.27
C PHE A 133 -24.42 -21.13 -20.24
N ARG A 134 -25.15 -20.37 -19.41
CA ARG A 134 -24.54 -19.57 -18.34
C ARG A 134 -23.78 -20.45 -17.35
N LEU A 135 -24.34 -21.59 -16.91
CA LEU A 135 -23.63 -22.53 -16.03
C LEU A 135 -22.35 -23.09 -16.66
N GLY A 136 -22.35 -23.35 -17.97
CA GLY A 136 -21.15 -23.77 -18.70
C GLY A 136 -20.06 -22.71 -18.69
N MET A 137 -20.45 -21.43 -18.83
CA MET A 137 -19.53 -20.30 -18.74
C MET A 137 -18.90 -20.17 -17.34
N GLU A 138 -19.51 -20.69 -16.27
CA GLU A 138 -19.03 -20.53 -14.89
C GLU A 138 -18.27 -21.75 -14.34
N THR A 139 -17.86 -22.69 -15.20
CA THR A 139 -17.12 -23.87 -14.75
C THR A 139 -15.96 -24.26 -15.66
N THR A 140 -14.90 -24.84 -15.10
CA THR A 140 -13.72 -25.38 -15.80
C THR A 140 -13.80 -26.89 -16.05
N ALA A 141 -14.75 -27.59 -15.43
CA ALA A 141 -15.07 -28.99 -15.73
C ALA A 141 -16.51 -29.40 -15.35
N TYR A 142 -17.05 -30.41 -16.02
CA TYR A 142 -18.34 -31.01 -15.63
C TYR A 142 -18.46 -32.47 -16.10
N GLU A 143 -19.35 -33.20 -15.43
CA GLU A 143 -19.64 -34.61 -15.68
C GLU A 143 -21.16 -34.86 -15.80
N GLY A 144 -21.54 -35.62 -16.83
CA GLY A 144 -22.90 -36.02 -17.16
C GLY A 144 -23.78 -34.91 -17.76
N SER A 145 -24.98 -35.30 -18.19
CA SER A 145 -26.02 -34.39 -18.70
C SER A 145 -26.46 -33.39 -17.63
N ILE A 146 -26.74 -32.14 -18.01
CA ILE A 146 -27.32 -31.14 -17.09
C ILE A 146 -28.79 -31.42 -16.80
N ILE A 147 -29.45 -32.18 -17.67
CA ILE A 147 -30.83 -32.59 -17.49
C ILE A 147 -30.93 -33.67 -16.40
N ALA A 148 -31.83 -33.45 -15.47
CA ALA A 148 -32.10 -34.38 -14.39
C ALA A 148 -32.68 -35.71 -14.91
N ALA A 149 -32.26 -36.82 -14.30
CA ALA A 149 -32.94 -38.11 -14.48
C ALA A 149 -34.35 -38.07 -13.84
N PRO A 150 -35.31 -38.87 -14.34
CA PRO A 150 -36.64 -38.95 -13.74
C PRO A 150 -36.58 -39.26 -12.23
N GLY A 151 -37.27 -38.45 -11.41
CA GLY A 151 -37.30 -38.62 -9.96
C GLY A 151 -36.08 -38.08 -9.21
N TYR A 152 -35.19 -37.33 -9.86
CA TYR A 152 -34.04 -36.68 -9.22
C TYR A 152 -34.48 -35.73 -8.10
N LYS A 153 -33.86 -35.87 -6.92
CA LYS A 153 -34.18 -35.09 -5.71
C LYS A 153 -33.04 -34.18 -5.23
N GLY A 154 -31.90 -34.16 -5.92
CA GLY A 154 -30.78 -33.28 -5.56
C GLY A 154 -31.04 -31.82 -5.93
N ASN A 155 -29.98 -31.02 -5.89
CA ASN A 155 -30.01 -29.60 -6.26
C ASN A 155 -30.50 -29.41 -7.69
N ARG A 156 -31.52 -28.58 -7.90
CA ARG A 156 -32.21 -28.52 -9.20
C ARG A 156 -32.85 -27.17 -9.54
N ILE A 157 -32.89 -26.85 -10.82
CA ILE A 157 -33.71 -25.77 -11.40
C ILE A 157 -35.04 -26.37 -11.86
N VAL A 158 -36.15 -25.76 -11.47
CA VAL A 158 -37.51 -26.16 -11.85
C VAL A 158 -38.24 -24.96 -12.46
N PHE A 159 -38.78 -25.12 -13.66
CA PHE A 159 -39.60 -24.10 -14.30
C PHE A 159 -41.07 -24.28 -13.90
N THR A 160 -41.71 -23.20 -13.45
CA THR A 160 -43.13 -23.17 -13.12
C THR A 160 -43.83 -22.20 -14.05
N GLU A 161 -44.85 -22.66 -14.77
CA GLU A 161 -45.63 -21.86 -15.73
C GLU A 161 -46.61 -20.91 -15.00
N GLN A 162 -46.08 -20.10 -14.09
CA GLN A 162 -46.82 -19.08 -13.35
C GLN A 162 -46.72 -17.71 -14.05
N PRO A 163 -47.70 -16.81 -13.87
CA PRO A 163 -47.63 -15.45 -14.38
C PRO A 163 -46.46 -14.66 -13.76
N GLY A 164 -45.74 -13.90 -14.60
CA GLY A 164 -44.61 -13.06 -14.19
C GLY A 164 -43.29 -13.83 -14.03
N PHE A 165 -42.20 -13.20 -14.44
CA PHE A 165 -40.86 -13.79 -14.33
C PHE A 165 -40.27 -13.60 -12.93
N GLY A 166 -39.69 -14.65 -12.37
CA GLY A 166 -38.96 -14.58 -11.12
C GLY A 166 -38.18 -15.84 -10.79
N LEU A 167 -37.20 -15.70 -9.90
CA LEU A 167 -36.43 -16.79 -9.33
C LEU A 167 -36.63 -16.81 -7.83
N ARG A 168 -36.79 -18.01 -7.27
CA ARG A 168 -36.86 -18.22 -5.82
C ARG A 168 -36.02 -19.42 -5.40
N LEU A 169 -35.25 -19.25 -4.32
CA LEU A 169 -34.55 -20.35 -3.67
C LEU A 169 -35.47 -21.00 -2.63
N LEU A 170 -35.61 -22.32 -2.74
CA LEU A 170 -36.28 -23.20 -1.79
C LEU A 170 -35.29 -24.26 -1.32
N GLU A 171 -35.54 -24.84 -0.15
CA GLU A 171 -34.75 -25.94 0.40
C GLU A 171 -35.69 -27.09 0.77
N GLU A 172 -35.39 -28.28 0.28
CA GLU A 172 -36.18 -29.51 0.53
C GLU A 172 -35.21 -30.67 0.78
N ASP A 173 -35.32 -31.34 1.93
CA ASP A 173 -34.46 -32.47 2.31
C ASP A 173 -32.94 -32.22 2.13
N GLY A 174 -32.50 -30.97 2.33
CA GLY A 174 -31.10 -30.53 2.16
C GLY A 174 -30.69 -30.23 0.71
N ALA A 175 -31.59 -30.35 -0.26
CA ALA A 175 -31.37 -29.94 -1.64
C ALA A 175 -31.86 -28.51 -1.88
N GLN A 176 -31.06 -27.74 -2.62
CA GLN A 176 -31.39 -26.39 -3.06
C GLN A 176 -32.20 -26.46 -4.38
N ILE A 177 -33.39 -25.86 -4.36
CA ILE A 177 -34.30 -25.83 -5.51
C ILE A 177 -34.44 -24.38 -5.97
N ILE A 178 -34.10 -24.14 -7.23
CA ILE A 178 -34.24 -22.83 -7.86
C ILE A 178 -35.50 -22.89 -8.71
N GLU A 179 -36.58 -22.35 -8.17
CA GLU A 179 -37.84 -22.22 -8.88
C GLU A 179 -37.76 -21.00 -9.81
N VAL A 180 -38.01 -21.21 -11.10
CA VAL A 180 -38.05 -20.17 -12.13
C VAL A 180 -39.50 -20.04 -12.61
N SER A 181 -40.16 -18.95 -12.25
CA SER A 181 -41.51 -18.65 -12.72
C SER A 181 -41.48 -17.90 -14.06
N GLY A 182 -42.51 -18.10 -14.87
CA GLY A 182 -42.73 -17.36 -16.13
C GLY A 182 -43.25 -18.27 -17.24
N SER A 183 -43.75 -17.67 -18.31
CA SER A 183 -44.20 -18.40 -19.50
C SER A 183 -44.04 -17.58 -20.77
N GLY A 184 -44.11 -18.24 -21.94
CA GLY A 184 -44.06 -17.57 -23.24
C GLY A 184 -42.78 -16.80 -23.51
N SER A 185 -42.87 -15.75 -24.32
CA SER A 185 -41.72 -14.91 -24.70
C SER A 185 -41.11 -14.15 -23.52
N GLU A 186 -41.93 -13.77 -22.53
CA GLU A 186 -41.47 -13.07 -21.32
C GLU A 186 -40.45 -13.92 -20.54
N LEU A 187 -40.67 -15.24 -20.43
CA LEU A 187 -39.71 -16.14 -19.78
C LEU A 187 -38.34 -16.09 -20.45
N ILE A 188 -38.30 -16.08 -21.79
CA ILE A 188 -37.04 -16.05 -22.55
C ILE A 188 -36.35 -14.69 -22.37
N GLU A 189 -37.09 -13.59 -22.58
CA GLU A 189 -36.54 -12.23 -22.52
C GLU A 189 -36.02 -11.89 -21.12
N ARG A 190 -36.77 -12.22 -20.07
CA ARG A 190 -36.41 -11.87 -18.69
C ARG A 190 -35.36 -12.80 -18.11
N SER A 191 -35.37 -14.10 -18.45
CA SER A 191 -34.26 -14.99 -18.09
C SER A 191 -32.98 -14.59 -18.78
N ALA A 192 -33.02 -14.21 -20.06
CA ALA A 192 -31.86 -13.68 -20.77
C ALA A 192 -31.29 -12.43 -20.09
N HIS A 193 -32.15 -11.45 -19.75
CA HIS A 193 -31.72 -10.24 -19.05
C HIS A 193 -31.10 -10.54 -17.67
N PHE A 194 -31.70 -11.44 -16.89
CA PHE A 194 -31.15 -11.88 -15.62
C PHE A 194 -29.78 -12.56 -15.79
N LEU A 195 -29.67 -13.50 -16.73
CA LEU A 195 -28.45 -14.26 -17.02
C LEU A 195 -27.35 -13.44 -17.69
N GLU A 196 -27.65 -12.27 -18.22
CA GLU A 196 -26.64 -11.37 -18.77
C GLU A 196 -26.01 -10.47 -17.70
N ASN A 197 -26.80 -10.05 -16.69
CA ASN A 197 -26.37 -9.02 -15.74
C ASN A 197 -26.06 -9.57 -14.33
N PHE A 198 -26.74 -10.63 -13.88
CA PHE A 198 -26.56 -11.17 -12.54
C PHE A 198 -25.25 -11.97 -12.41
N PRO A 199 -24.52 -11.93 -11.27
CA PRO A 199 -24.80 -11.19 -10.03
C PRO A 199 -24.13 -9.79 -9.96
N GLN A 200 -23.67 -9.24 -11.09
CA GLN A 200 -23.01 -7.94 -11.10
C GLN A 200 -24.05 -6.83 -10.88
N LEU A 201 -23.70 -5.85 -10.04
CA LEU A 201 -24.49 -4.63 -9.86
C LEU A 201 -23.91 -3.49 -10.70
N GLN A 202 -22.62 -3.26 -10.57
CA GLN A 202 -21.84 -2.24 -11.30
C GLN A 202 -20.37 -2.66 -11.30
N PRO A 203 -19.48 -2.10 -12.13
CA PRO A 203 -18.05 -2.42 -12.10
C PRO A 203 -17.49 -2.48 -10.67
N GLY A 204 -16.82 -3.58 -10.33
CA GLY A 204 -16.27 -3.79 -8.99
C GLY A 204 -17.27 -3.98 -7.85
N LEU A 205 -18.58 -4.14 -8.11
CA LEU A 205 -19.58 -4.45 -7.08
C LEU A 205 -20.54 -5.56 -7.51
N THR A 206 -20.54 -6.64 -6.74
CA THR A 206 -21.42 -7.80 -6.86
C THR A 206 -22.50 -7.82 -5.78
N TRP A 207 -23.54 -8.63 -5.95
CA TRP A 207 -24.52 -8.88 -4.90
C TRP A 207 -23.89 -9.42 -3.60
N SER A 208 -22.92 -10.34 -3.68
CA SER A 208 -22.23 -10.84 -2.48
C SER A 208 -21.57 -9.73 -1.67
N GLU A 209 -20.87 -8.81 -2.31
CA GLU A 209 -20.24 -7.66 -1.64
C GLU A 209 -21.27 -6.71 -1.04
N HIS A 210 -22.35 -6.43 -1.76
CA HIS A 210 -23.45 -5.62 -1.25
C HIS A 210 -24.08 -6.25 0.01
N LEU A 211 -24.30 -7.57 0.03
CA LEU A 211 -24.87 -8.27 1.18
C LEU A 211 -23.88 -8.39 2.36
N MET A 212 -22.57 -8.48 2.10
CA MET A 212 -21.55 -8.33 3.16
C MET A 212 -21.61 -6.93 3.80
N SER A 213 -21.73 -5.88 2.98
CA SER A 213 -21.91 -4.51 3.47
C SER A 213 -23.21 -4.34 4.25
N LEU A 214 -24.32 -4.95 3.83
CA LEU A 214 -25.58 -4.94 4.59
C LEU A 214 -25.46 -5.70 5.91
N THR A 215 -24.68 -6.78 5.95
CA THR A 215 -24.40 -7.49 7.20
C THR A 215 -23.66 -6.57 8.18
N ASP A 216 -22.70 -5.79 7.68
CA ASP A 216 -22.03 -4.73 8.46
C ASP A 216 -23.00 -3.63 8.92
N SER A 217 -23.99 -3.26 8.11
CA SER A 217 -25.03 -2.30 8.52
C SER A 217 -25.85 -2.82 9.71
N PHE A 218 -26.35 -4.05 9.66
CA PHE A 218 -27.12 -4.61 10.78
C PHE A 218 -26.24 -4.95 12.00
N ALA A 219 -24.91 -4.99 11.83
CA ALA A 219 -23.94 -5.08 12.91
C ALA A 219 -23.44 -3.72 13.43
N LEU A 220 -23.97 -2.60 12.90
CA LEU A 220 -23.58 -1.22 13.24
C LEU A 220 -22.12 -0.84 12.85
N ARG A 221 -21.49 -1.60 11.96
CA ARG A 221 -20.09 -1.43 11.55
C ARG A 221 -19.88 -0.43 10.42
N ASN A 222 -20.95 0.09 9.83
CA ASN A 222 -20.90 1.15 8.82
C ASN A 222 -21.97 2.22 9.05
N LEU A 223 -21.86 3.32 8.31
CA LEU A 223 -22.73 4.49 8.43
C LEU A 223 -24.22 4.16 8.23
N ASP A 224 -24.56 3.31 7.25
CA ASP A 224 -25.96 2.96 6.97
C ASP A 224 -26.64 2.31 8.19
N GLY A 225 -25.93 1.44 8.90
CA GLY A 225 -26.39 0.86 10.17
C GLY A 225 -26.58 1.89 11.28
N GLN A 226 -25.62 2.80 11.41
CA GLN A 226 -25.62 3.86 12.41
C GLN A 226 -26.80 4.82 12.19
N LEU A 227 -27.07 5.20 10.94
CA LEU A 227 -28.19 6.06 10.59
C LEU A 227 -29.54 5.36 10.79
N ALA A 228 -29.64 4.05 10.53
CA ALA A 228 -30.85 3.28 10.83
C ALA A 228 -31.15 3.24 12.34
N ALA A 229 -30.13 3.09 13.19
CA ALA A 229 -30.27 3.17 14.64
C ALA A 229 -30.66 4.58 15.12
N LEU A 230 -30.08 5.61 14.51
CA LEU A 230 -30.44 7.02 14.77
C LEU A 230 -31.90 7.29 14.41
N GLN A 231 -32.34 6.86 13.23
CA GLN A 231 -33.74 6.96 12.79
C GLN A 231 -34.68 6.27 13.77
N TYR A 232 -34.34 5.06 14.24
CA TYR A 232 -35.15 4.30 15.20
C TYR A 232 -35.44 5.09 16.49
N LEU A 233 -34.42 5.75 17.04
CA LEU A 233 -34.52 6.56 18.26
C LEU A 233 -35.28 7.86 18.02
N SER A 234 -35.01 8.53 16.90
CA SER A 234 -35.69 9.76 16.51
C SER A 234 -37.19 9.55 16.30
N ASP A 235 -37.60 8.47 15.62
CA ASP A 235 -39.02 8.14 15.41
C ASP A 235 -39.78 7.91 16.72
N ARG A 236 -39.07 7.49 17.77
CA ARG A 236 -39.61 7.26 19.12
C ARG A 236 -39.51 8.49 20.03
N GLN A 237 -39.02 9.61 19.52
CA GLN A 237 -38.80 10.83 20.29
C GLN A 237 -37.98 10.57 21.57
N ALA A 238 -36.96 9.72 21.44
CA ALA A 238 -36.07 9.42 22.55
C ALA A 238 -35.36 10.71 23.03
N GLN A 239 -35.15 10.83 24.34
CA GLN A 239 -34.50 12.02 24.91
C GLN A 239 -32.99 11.85 24.96
N LYS A 240 -32.27 12.92 24.61
CA LYS A 240 -30.79 12.99 24.61
C LYS A 240 -30.17 11.93 23.71
N ILE A 241 -30.50 11.98 22.42
CA ILE A 241 -29.91 11.08 21.43
C ILE A 241 -28.47 11.54 21.17
N GLU A 242 -27.52 10.62 21.28
CA GLU A 242 -26.11 10.80 20.95
C GLU A 242 -25.71 9.76 19.90
N ALA A 243 -25.17 10.23 18.77
CA ALA A 243 -24.75 9.39 17.66
C ALA A 243 -23.28 9.67 17.33
N LEU A 244 -22.43 8.69 17.61
CA LEU A 244 -21.02 8.67 17.23
C LEU A 244 -20.90 7.86 15.94
N VAL A 245 -20.80 8.56 14.81
CA VAL A 245 -20.90 7.96 13.47
C VAL A 245 -19.55 7.91 12.77
N SER A 246 -19.46 7.07 11.73
CA SER A 246 -18.24 6.83 10.95
C SER A 246 -17.99 7.80 9.78
N GLU A 247 -18.91 8.73 9.52
CA GLU A 247 -18.73 9.77 8.50
C GLU A 247 -17.68 10.78 8.95
N GLN A 248 -16.74 11.12 8.07
CA GLN A 248 -15.63 12.03 8.36
C GLN A 248 -15.74 13.35 7.59
N ASP A 249 -16.51 13.38 6.52
CA ASP A 249 -16.77 14.58 5.73
C ASP A 249 -17.72 15.50 6.51
N GLU A 250 -17.23 16.67 6.92
CA GLU A 250 -17.98 17.62 7.74
C GLU A 250 -19.23 18.16 7.01
N GLU A 251 -19.19 18.30 5.67
CA GLU A 251 -20.37 18.73 4.91
C GLU A 251 -21.46 17.65 4.94
N LYS A 252 -21.09 16.36 4.92
CA LYS A 252 -22.04 15.26 5.06
C LYS A 252 -22.55 15.12 6.49
N LEU A 253 -21.67 15.26 7.48
CA LEU A 253 -22.07 15.27 8.90
C LEU A 253 -23.10 16.37 9.16
N GLU A 254 -22.90 17.57 8.60
CA GLU A 254 -23.84 18.67 8.76
C GLU A 254 -25.21 18.38 8.12
N LYS A 255 -25.24 17.71 6.96
CA LYS A 255 -26.50 17.22 6.37
C LYS A 255 -27.20 16.19 7.27
N ILE A 256 -26.43 15.34 7.96
CA ILE A 256 -26.99 14.39 8.94
C ILE A 256 -27.55 15.14 10.15
N ARG A 257 -26.82 16.11 10.72
CA ARG A 257 -27.31 16.94 11.84
C ARG A 257 -28.60 17.68 11.50
N GLN A 258 -28.70 18.20 10.28
CA GLN A 258 -29.91 18.86 9.79
C GLN A 258 -31.11 17.90 9.66
N ALA A 259 -30.87 16.64 9.30
CA ALA A 259 -31.91 15.61 9.23
C ALA A 259 -32.35 15.10 10.61
N PHE A 260 -31.46 15.17 11.61
CA PHE A 260 -31.70 14.71 12.97
C PHE A 260 -31.43 15.81 14.02
N PRO A 261 -32.22 16.90 14.04
CA PRO A 261 -31.92 18.08 14.87
C PRO A 261 -32.03 17.83 16.38
N ASP A 262 -32.73 16.77 16.79
CA ASP A 262 -32.88 16.38 18.20
C ASP A 262 -31.74 15.48 18.71
N ALA A 263 -30.77 15.15 17.84
CA ALA A 263 -29.62 14.30 18.16
C ALA A 263 -28.30 15.09 18.12
N SER A 264 -27.38 14.74 19.01
CA SER A 264 -25.98 15.15 18.91
C SER A 264 -25.25 14.17 18.00
N VAL A 265 -24.80 14.63 16.82
CA VAL A 265 -24.09 13.77 15.84
C VAL A 265 -22.66 14.24 15.68
N GLU A 266 -21.72 13.34 15.96
CA GLU A 266 -20.28 13.58 15.89
C GLU A 266 -19.56 12.40 15.23
N ASN A 267 -18.42 12.65 14.60
CA ASN A 267 -17.52 11.58 14.14
C ASN A 267 -16.88 10.92 15.37
N TYR A 268 -16.98 9.58 15.51
CA TYR A 268 -16.37 8.88 16.64
C TYR A 268 -14.84 9.00 16.68
N LYS A 269 -14.20 9.20 15.52
CA LYS A 269 -12.76 9.44 15.37
C LYS A 269 -12.35 10.91 15.49
N LYS A 270 -13.28 11.82 15.81
CA LYS A 270 -12.98 13.25 16.01
C LYS A 270 -11.86 13.42 17.03
N ALA A 271 -10.86 14.23 16.69
CA ALA A 271 -9.71 14.49 17.55
C ALA A 271 -10.14 15.25 18.82
N VAL A 272 -9.74 14.74 19.99
CA VAL A 272 -9.98 15.36 21.30
C VAL A 272 -8.63 15.70 21.92
N LEU A 273 -8.39 16.99 22.17
CA LEU A 273 -7.15 17.46 22.80
C LEU A 273 -7.09 16.96 24.25
N ILE A 274 -6.03 16.20 24.57
CA ILE A 274 -5.75 15.68 25.90
C ILE A 274 -4.92 16.69 26.70
N TYR A 275 -3.81 17.16 26.11
CA TYR A 275 -3.03 18.25 26.68
C TYR A 275 -2.28 19.04 25.61
N GLU A 276 -1.86 20.24 26.00
CA GLU A 276 -1.00 21.12 25.24
C GLU A 276 0.11 21.65 26.15
N LYS A 277 1.36 21.64 25.68
CA LYS A 277 2.50 22.19 26.41
C LYS A 277 3.47 22.89 25.46
N THR A 278 3.96 24.05 25.89
CA THR A 278 5.00 24.82 25.19
C THR A 278 6.25 24.87 26.05
N TYR A 279 7.40 24.60 25.44
CA TYR A 279 8.68 24.56 26.11
C TYR A 279 9.50 25.81 25.81
N ASP A 280 10.18 26.34 26.82
CA ASP A 280 11.10 27.47 26.68
C ASP A 280 12.54 26.95 26.65
N ILE A 281 13.16 26.96 25.47
CA ILE A 281 14.48 26.36 25.22
C ILE A 281 15.49 27.49 24.97
N PRO A 282 16.60 27.61 25.74
CA PRO A 282 17.59 28.65 25.49
C PRO A 282 18.23 28.49 24.11
N TRP A 283 18.52 29.61 23.44
CA TRP A 283 19.16 29.59 22.13
C TRP A 283 20.64 29.24 22.24
N GLU A 284 21.13 28.33 21.41
CA GLU A 284 22.53 27.89 21.42
C GLU A 284 23.53 29.07 21.34
N ASN A 285 23.28 30.04 20.45
CA ASN A 285 24.13 31.24 20.31
C ASN A 285 24.16 32.10 21.58
N ASP A 286 23.03 32.24 22.28
CA ASP A 286 22.96 33.00 23.53
C ASP A 286 23.77 32.29 24.63
N VAL A 287 23.72 30.95 24.67
CA VAL A 287 24.52 30.14 25.60
C VAL A 287 26.00 30.28 25.28
N PHE A 288 26.40 30.19 24.01
CA PHE A 288 27.79 30.37 23.58
C PHE A 288 28.33 31.75 23.97
N LEU A 289 27.57 32.81 23.71
CA LEU A 289 27.96 34.18 24.08
C LEU A 289 28.06 34.35 25.59
N ALA A 290 27.13 33.76 26.35
CA ALA A 290 27.18 33.80 27.80
C ALA A 290 28.44 33.11 28.36
N GLU A 291 28.81 31.94 27.83
CA GLU A 291 30.03 31.22 28.22
C GLU A 291 31.29 32.01 27.85
N LEU A 292 31.34 32.58 26.65
CA LEU A 292 32.43 33.45 26.21
C LEU A 292 32.59 34.66 27.15
N GLU A 293 31.50 35.35 27.45
CA GLU A 293 31.51 36.56 28.27
C GLU A 293 31.87 36.30 29.74
N GLN A 294 31.41 35.18 30.29
CA GLN A 294 31.62 34.87 31.70
C GLN A 294 32.97 34.22 31.96
N ASN A 295 33.46 33.39 31.04
CA ASN A 295 34.59 32.50 31.30
C ASN A 295 35.82 32.77 30.41
N VAL A 296 35.67 33.39 29.24
CA VAL A 296 36.78 33.63 28.31
C VAL A 296 37.23 35.10 28.32
N LEU A 297 36.33 36.05 28.05
CA LEU A 297 36.68 37.47 27.97
C LEU A 297 37.39 38.00 29.23
N PRO A 298 37.04 37.60 30.47
CA PRO A 298 37.74 38.05 31.67
C PRO A 298 39.19 37.58 31.79
N LEU A 299 39.59 36.57 31.00
CA LEU A 299 40.96 36.05 30.97
C LEU A 299 41.88 36.86 30.03
N LEU A 300 41.30 37.63 29.11
CA LEU A 300 42.04 38.36 28.08
C LEU A 300 42.76 39.59 28.64
N ARG A 301 43.96 39.84 28.11
CA ARG A 301 44.77 41.03 28.38
C ARG A 301 45.10 41.77 27.08
N PRO A 302 45.33 43.09 27.13
CA PRO A 302 45.74 43.83 25.95
C PRO A 302 47.00 43.24 25.29
N GLY A 303 46.91 42.93 24.00
CA GLY A 303 47.97 42.33 23.20
C GLY A 303 48.02 40.80 23.18
N ASP A 304 47.12 40.11 23.89
CA ASP A 304 47.00 38.65 23.80
C ASP A 304 46.62 38.21 22.38
N GLN A 305 47.19 37.08 21.94
CA GLN A 305 46.77 36.37 20.73
C GLN A 305 45.73 35.32 21.11
N VAL A 306 44.53 35.40 20.53
CA VAL A 306 43.38 34.57 20.89
C VAL A 306 42.92 33.76 19.70
N GLU A 307 42.62 32.50 19.90
CA GLU A 307 41.93 31.67 18.92
C GLU A 307 40.68 31.11 19.59
N ILE A 308 39.52 31.46 19.03
CA ILE A 308 38.22 30.92 19.45
C ILE A 308 37.78 29.89 18.42
N GLN A 309 37.66 28.66 18.86
CA GLN A 309 37.08 27.56 18.10
C GLN A 309 35.70 27.27 18.68
N GLY A 310 34.67 27.42 17.86
CA GLY A 310 33.29 27.13 18.20
C GLY A 310 32.71 26.03 17.33
N VAL A 311 31.85 25.20 17.91
CA VAL A 311 31.02 24.22 17.21
C VAL A 311 29.58 24.52 17.61
N LEU A 312 28.73 24.84 16.64
CA LEU A 312 27.32 25.22 16.87
C LEU A 312 26.46 24.66 15.74
N SER A 313 25.25 24.17 16.03
CA SER A 313 24.36 23.55 15.03
C SER A 313 23.66 24.56 14.13
N GLU A 314 23.87 25.85 14.37
CA GLU A 314 23.32 26.95 13.60
C GLU A 314 23.73 26.99 12.12
N ASP A 315 22.85 27.54 11.29
CA ASP A 315 23.11 27.73 9.87
C ASP A 315 24.27 28.72 9.59
N LEU A 316 24.72 28.76 8.32
CA LEU A 316 25.90 29.54 7.94
C LEU A 316 25.75 31.04 8.24
N GLU A 317 24.58 31.63 7.97
CA GLU A 317 24.33 33.06 8.21
C GLU A 317 24.38 33.39 9.71
N SER A 318 23.74 32.55 10.53
CA SER A 318 23.75 32.65 11.99
C SER A 318 25.18 32.54 12.54
N ARG A 319 25.95 31.53 12.10
CA ARG A 319 27.36 31.37 12.51
C ARG A 319 28.25 32.53 12.09
N GLN A 320 28.06 33.10 10.89
CA GLN A 320 28.80 34.28 10.44
C GLN A 320 28.49 35.52 11.27
N ALA A 321 27.21 35.76 11.58
CA ALA A 321 26.80 36.87 12.44
C ALA A 321 27.38 36.73 13.86
N LEU A 322 27.37 35.52 14.41
CA LEU A 322 28.00 35.24 15.70
C LEU A 322 29.52 35.43 15.63
N THR A 323 30.18 34.96 14.57
CA THR A 323 31.63 35.13 14.37
C THR A 323 32.01 36.61 14.41
N ALA A 324 31.28 37.48 13.71
CA ALA A 324 31.51 38.92 13.74
C ALA A 324 31.32 39.50 15.15
N THR A 325 30.27 39.06 15.86
CA THR A 325 30.00 39.49 17.24
C THR A 325 31.12 39.08 18.21
N VAL A 326 31.65 37.88 18.07
CA VAL A 326 32.78 37.37 18.88
C VAL A 326 34.04 38.17 18.58
N GLN A 327 34.34 38.44 17.30
CA GLN A 327 35.48 39.27 16.89
C GLN A 327 35.41 40.69 17.47
N GLU A 328 34.23 41.32 17.44
CA GLU A 328 34.01 42.64 18.06
C GLU A 328 34.31 42.61 19.58
N LYS A 329 33.88 41.56 20.27
CA LYS A 329 34.12 41.40 21.72
C LYS A 329 35.60 41.18 22.05
N ILE A 330 36.32 40.40 21.25
CA ILE A 330 37.78 40.20 21.39
C ILE A 330 38.52 41.52 21.15
N ALA A 331 38.16 42.24 20.07
CA ALA A 331 38.76 43.53 19.76
C ALA A 331 38.50 44.57 20.87
N ALA A 332 37.31 44.56 21.48
CA ALA A 332 36.99 45.42 22.62
C ALA A 332 37.87 45.15 23.86
N ALA A 333 38.40 43.93 24.01
CA ALA A 333 39.38 43.58 25.03
C ALA A 333 40.84 44.01 24.69
N ASN A 334 41.06 44.63 23.52
CA ASN A 334 42.37 44.93 22.94
C ASN A 334 43.25 43.69 22.72
N ALA A 335 42.63 42.54 22.46
CA ALA A 335 43.31 41.34 21.99
C ALA A 335 43.15 41.20 20.46
N GLU A 336 44.04 40.44 19.83
CA GLU A 336 43.96 40.12 18.40
C GLU A 336 43.81 38.61 18.25
N GLY A 337 43.04 38.14 17.26
CA GLY A 337 42.74 36.73 17.20
C GLY A 337 41.89 36.27 16.03
N SER A 338 41.90 34.96 15.79
CA SER A 338 41.03 34.27 14.85
C SER A 338 39.80 33.69 15.56
N VAL A 339 38.70 33.61 14.82
CA VAL A 339 37.46 32.99 15.27
C VAL A 339 37.02 32.04 14.17
N GLN A 340 36.87 30.77 14.51
CA GLN A 340 36.37 29.73 13.63
C GLN A 340 35.15 29.09 14.30
N ILE A 341 33.98 29.22 13.67
CA ILE A 341 32.75 28.59 14.14
C ILE A 341 32.27 27.62 13.06
N VAL A 342 32.45 26.32 13.30
CA VAL A 342 31.98 25.26 12.40
C VAL A 342 30.55 24.87 12.74
N ASN A 343 29.86 24.29 11.76
CA ASN A 343 28.57 23.66 11.97
C ASN A 343 28.73 22.36 12.78
N ALA A 344 27.96 22.18 13.86
CA ALA A 344 27.92 20.94 14.63
C ALA A 344 27.39 19.77 13.77
N TYR A 345 26.42 20.02 12.89
CA TYR A 345 25.96 19.02 11.93
C TYR A 345 26.98 18.87 10.79
N LYS A 346 27.52 17.67 10.62
CA LYS A 346 28.57 17.35 9.64
C LYS A 346 29.79 18.28 9.74
N GLN A 347 30.40 18.33 10.92
CA GLN A 347 31.59 19.15 11.22
C GLN A 347 32.71 19.00 10.19
N GLY A 348 32.97 17.79 9.70
CA GLY A 348 34.00 17.55 8.68
C GLY A 348 33.74 18.32 7.38
N ILE A 349 32.49 18.35 6.89
CA ILE A 349 32.11 19.12 5.71
C ILE A 349 32.26 20.62 5.98
N SER A 350 31.72 21.13 7.09
CA SER A 350 31.85 22.56 7.41
C SER A 350 33.31 22.97 7.55
N TRP A 351 34.13 22.18 8.23
CA TRP A 351 35.56 22.45 8.38
C TRP A 351 36.29 22.48 7.03
N ILE A 352 36.09 21.46 6.19
CA ILE A 352 36.75 21.38 4.89
C ILE A 352 36.30 22.51 3.98
N MET A 353 35.00 22.75 3.90
CA MET A 353 34.41 23.70 2.96
C MET A 353 34.64 25.15 3.38
N ASP A 354 34.55 25.46 4.67
CA ASP A 354 34.59 26.84 5.18
C ASP A 354 36.02 27.31 5.49
N PHE A 355 36.95 26.40 5.83
CA PHE A 355 38.30 26.75 6.31
C PHE A 355 39.44 26.12 5.51
N VAL A 356 39.39 24.82 5.20
CA VAL A 356 40.49 24.15 4.46
C VAL A 356 40.54 24.56 2.99
N LEU A 357 39.40 24.52 2.28
CA LEU A 357 39.36 24.85 0.85
C LEU A 357 39.87 26.27 0.53
N PRO A 358 39.54 27.32 1.31
CA PRO A 358 40.13 28.64 1.13
C PRO A 358 41.66 28.65 1.22
N GLU A 359 42.26 27.87 2.12
CA GLU A 359 43.73 27.77 2.27
C GLU A 359 44.39 27.05 1.09
N LEU A 360 43.66 26.13 0.46
CA LEU A 360 44.10 25.39 -0.72
C LEU A 360 44.03 26.18 -2.03
N ALA A 361 43.30 27.30 -2.07
CA ALA A 361 42.95 28.00 -3.32
C ALA A 361 44.15 28.49 -4.14
N ASP A 362 45.26 28.84 -3.49
CA ASP A 362 46.48 29.35 -4.14
C ASP A 362 47.54 28.27 -4.40
N LEU A 363 47.24 27.00 -4.06
CA LEU A 363 48.18 25.88 -4.20
C LEU A 363 47.95 25.12 -5.52
N ALA A 364 49.04 24.68 -6.15
CA ALA A 364 49.01 23.85 -7.36
C ALA A 364 48.81 22.37 -7.00
N ILE A 365 47.57 22.01 -6.68
CA ILE A 365 47.20 20.66 -6.20
C ILE A 365 46.94 19.72 -7.39
N ASP A 366 47.55 18.54 -7.36
CA ASP A 366 47.27 17.45 -8.30
C ASP A 366 46.37 16.36 -7.69
N GLN A 367 46.52 16.07 -6.39
CA GLN A 367 45.75 15.07 -5.66
C GLN A 367 45.39 15.57 -4.25
N LEU A 368 44.19 15.26 -3.78
CA LEU A 368 43.73 15.50 -2.42
C LEU A 368 43.46 14.16 -1.74
N LYS A 369 43.99 13.96 -0.53
CA LYS A 369 43.68 12.81 0.32
C LYS A 369 42.98 13.29 1.57
N ILE A 370 41.79 12.75 1.83
CA ILE A 370 41.00 13.00 3.03
C ILE A 370 40.95 11.69 3.81
N SER A 371 41.66 11.64 4.93
CA SER A 371 41.65 10.48 5.81
C SER A 371 40.66 10.70 6.96
N PHE A 372 39.91 9.67 7.33
CA PHE A 372 39.00 9.68 8.49
C PHE A 372 39.39 8.59 9.48
N ASN A 373 39.22 8.85 10.77
CA ASN A 373 39.50 7.86 11.81
C ASN A 373 38.33 6.87 11.96
N SER A 374 38.58 5.67 12.48
CA SER A 374 37.51 4.71 12.78
C SER A 374 36.75 5.14 14.04
N PHE A 375 35.42 5.06 14.00
CA PHE A 375 34.55 5.41 15.13
C PHE A 375 34.26 4.18 15.99
N LEU A 376 35.11 3.91 16.98
CA LEU A 376 35.08 2.68 17.78
C LEU A 376 34.95 2.97 19.29
N PRO A 377 34.35 2.06 20.06
CA PRO A 377 34.35 2.15 21.52
C PRO A 377 35.77 2.26 22.10
N PRO A 378 35.95 2.95 23.24
CA PRO A 378 37.25 3.08 23.88
C PRO A 378 37.91 1.71 24.15
N GLY A 379 39.12 1.51 23.60
CA GLY A 379 39.88 0.28 23.75
C GLY A 379 39.67 -0.77 22.65
N GLU A 380 38.83 -0.48 21.65
CA GLU A 380 38.72 -1.29 20.43
C GLU A 380 39.56 -0.69 19.29
N GLU A 381 40.43 -1.52 18.69
CA GLU A 381 41.33 -1.12 17.58
C GLU A 381 40.87 -1.68 16.22
N SER A 382 39.83 -2.51 16.19
CA SER A 382 39.35 -3.18 14.98
C SER A 382 37.85 -3.48 15.06
N TRP A 383 37.13 -3.42 13.93
CA TRP A 383 35.72 -3.79 13.86
C TRP A 383 35.47 -5.10 13.10
N ILE A 384 34.26 -5.64 13.28
CA ILE A 384 33.74 -6.76 12.52
C ILE A 384 32.75 -6.22 11.47
N ASP A 385 32.98 -6.55 10.21
CA ASP A 385 32.08 -6.26 9.11
C ASP A 385 30.95 -7.32 9.07
N GLU A 386 29.82 -6.98 9.68
CA GLU A 386 28.58 -7.79 9.70
C GLU A 386 27.79 -7.65 8.39
N SER A 387 26.90 -8.60 8.06
CA SER A 387 25.99 -8.47 6.90
C SER A 387 24.69 -7.78 7.29
N ALA A 388 24.24 -6.81 6.50
CA ALA A 388 22.91 -6.18 6.62
C ALA A 388 21.99 -6.49 5.43
N SER A 389 22.17 -7.65 4.78
CA SER A 389 21.38 -8.07 3.61
C SER A 389 19.87 -8.23 3.86
N THR A 390 19.41 -8.20 5.11
CA THR A 390 17.99 -8.25 5.46
C THR A 390 17.71 -7.27 6.59
N PRO A 391 16.87 -6.24 6.37
CA PRO A 391 16.51 -5.29 7.42
C PRO A 391 15.77 -5.99 8.58
N LYS A 392 15.95 -5.46 9.79
CA LYS A 392 15.25 -5.93 10.99
C LYS A 392 14.14 -4.94 11.34
N TYR A 393 12.95 -5.43 11.66
CA TYR A 393 11.81 -4.56 12.01
C TYR A 393 11.85 -4.02 13.45
N THR A 394 12.75 -4.55 14.29
CA THR A 394 12.87 -4.18 15.70
C THR A 394 14.34 -4.06 16.09
N MET A 395 14.64 -3.06 16.90
CA MET A 395 15.96 -2.86 17.49
C MET A 395 16.36 -4.04 18.38
N SER A 396 17.62 -4.46 18.28
CA SER A 396 18.16 -5.58 19.06
C SER A 396 18.69 -5.08 20.41
N THR A 397 18.44 -5.84 21.48
CA THR A 397 19.07 -5.65 22.80
C THR A 397 20.40 -6.40 22.93
N GLU A 398 20.83 -7.10 21.87
CA GLU A 398 22.14 -7.77 21.83
C GLU A 398 23.28 -6.76 21.94
N GLY A 399 24.27 -7.10 22.76
CA GLY A 399 25.41 -6.23 23.09
C GLY A 399 25.20 -5.39 24.35
N GLY A 400 23.96 -5.23 24.82
CA GLY A 400 23.65 -4.54 26.08
C GLY A 400 23.86 -3.01 26.03
N ALA A 401 23.87 -2.38 27.20
CA ALA A 401 23.77 -0.92 27.32
C ALA A 401 25.01 -0.12 26.88
N ASP A 402 26.17 -0.75 26.76
CA ASP A 402 27.42 -0.10 26.35
C ASP A 402 27.74 -0.30 24.87
N ARG A 403 26.93 -1.06 24.14
CA ARG A 403 27.09 -1.24 22.69
C ARG A 403 26.91 0.08 21.97
N TRP A 404 27.82 0.43 21.07
CA TRP A 404 27.65 1.54 20.14
C TRP A 404 26.79 1.12 18.95
N ASN A 405 25.81 1.95 18.60
CA ASN A 405 24.93 1.73 17.45
C ASN A 405 25.50 2.34 16.16
N ASP A 406 26.35 3.35 16.29
CA ASP A 406 27.11 3.97 15.21
C ASP A 406 27.94 2.95 14.42
N LEU A 407 28.10 3.17 13.11
CA LEU A 407 29.00 2.37 12.30
C LEU A 407 30.47 2.81 12.51
N PRO A 408 31.44 1.90 12.38
CA PRO A 408 32.88 2.23 12.42
C PRO A 408 33.31 3.29 11.40
N ILE A 409 32.55 3.44 10.31
CA ILE A 409 32.79 4.42 9.26
C ILE A 409 32.02 5.73 9.46
N ARG A 410 31.45 5.99 10.63
CA ARG A 410 30.58 7.15 10.85
C ARG A 410 31.16 8.48 10.34
N TYR A 411 32.44 8.75 10.62
CA TYR A 411 33.09 9.97 10.14
C TYR A 411 33.15 10.05 8.60
N LEU A 412 33.26 8.91 7.89
CA LEU A 412 33.11 8.88 6.44
C LEU A 412 31.67 9.19 6.00
N GLN A 413 30.68 8.69 6.72
CA GLN A 413 29.26 8.95 6.40
C GLN A 413 28.95 10.44 6.54
N GLU A 414 29.44 11.08 7.61
CA GLU A 414 29.33 12.53 7.82
C GLU A 414 30.06 13.36 6.75
N LEU A 415 31.00 12.77 6.01
CA LEU A 415 31.71 13.40 4.88
C LEU A 415 30.99 13.23 3.54
N TYR A 416 29.90 12.46 3.42
CA TYR A 416 29.19 12.36 2.14
C TYR A 416 28.45 13.68 1.81
N PRO A 417 28.50 14.22 0.56
CA PRO A 417 29.33 13.86 -0.60
C PRO A 417 30.48 14.87 -0.85
N ILE A 418 31.48 14.91 0.04
CA ILE A 418 32.52 15.96 0.06
C ILE A 418 33.31 16.11 -1.25
N ASP A 419 33.58 15.04 -1.99
CA ASP A 419 34.33 15.12 -3.25
C ASP A 419 33.55 15.84 -4.36
N ASP A 420 32.25 15.57 -4.46
CA ASP A 420 31.33 16.28 -5.36
C ASP A 420 31.21 17.77 -4.96
N LEU A 421 31.15 18.06 -3.66
CA LEU A 421 31.12 19.44 -3.15
C LEU A 421 32.41 20.21 -3.47
N ILE A 422 33.57 19.56 -3.35
CA ILE A 422 34.87 20.14 -3.73
C ILE A 422 34.90 20.45 -5.23
N GLU A 423 34.49 19.50 -6.06
CA GLU A 423 34.44 19.68 -7.53
C GLU A 423 33.49 20.82 -7.91
N GLN A 424 32.29 20.86 -7.33
CA GLN A 424 31.31 21.92 -7.58
C GLN A 424 31.85 23.31 -7.19
N LYS A 425 32.55 23.42 -6.06
CA LYS A 425 33.05 24.71 -5.54
C LYS A 425 34.33 25.18 -6.23
N THR A 426 35.20 24.27 -6.65
CA THR A 426 36.57 24.61 -7.11
C THR A 426 36.88 24.21 -8.54
N GLY A 427 36.09 23.31 -9.13
CA GLY A 427 36.40 22.64 -10.41
C GLY A 427 37.49 21.57 -10.30
N PHE A 428 38.00 21.27 -9.10
CA PHE A 428 38.96 20.19 -8.87
C PHE A 428 38.27 18.84 -9.03
N SER A 429 38.75 18.01 -9.95
CA SER A 429 38.07 16.77 -10.30
C SER A 429 37.89 15.85 -9.10
N ARG A 430 36.67 15.36 -8.87
CA ARG A 430 36.33 14.44 -7.77
C ARG A 430 37.13 13.13 -7.80
N ASP A 431 37.57 12.71 -8.98
CA ASP A 431 38.39 11.50 -9.19
C ASP A 431 39.80 11.64 -8.60
N LYS A 432 40.23 12.88 -8.33
CA LYS A 432 41.52 13.20 -7.68
C LYS A 432 41.39 13.37 -6.16
N VAL A 433 40.21 13.11 -5.60
CA VAL A 433 39.95 13.10 -4.15
C VAL A 433 39.90 11.65 -3.66
N GLU A 434 40.93 11.25 -2.93
CA GLU A 434 41.03 9.95 -2.26
C GLU A 434 40.43 10.02 -0.85
N LEU A 435 39.57 9.05 -0.51
CA LEU A 435 39.09 8.82 0.85
C LEU A 435 39.84 7.62 1.43
N ALA A 436 40.38 7.75 2.64
CA ALA A 436 41.19 6.72 3.28
C ALA A 436 40.93 6.61 4.79
N LEU A 437 41.25 5.46 5.37
CA LEU A 437 41.32 5.34 6.83
C LEU A 437 42.61 6.01 7.33
N TYR A 438 42.50 6.71 8.46
CA TYR A 438 43.66 7.22 9.18
C TYR A 438 44.34 6.08 9.95
N GLU A 439 45.66 5.95 9.80
CA GLU A 439 46.48 4.89 10.43
C GLU A 439 47.48 5.43 11.47
N GLY A 440 47.36 6.71 11.85
CA GLY A 440 48.25 7.32 12.85
C GLY A 440 47.73 7.19 14.29
N ASP A 441 48.54 7.65 15.23
CA ASP A 441 48.26 7.56 16.68
C ASP A 441 47.64 8.84 17.26
N GLU A 442 47.42 9.87 16.44
CA GLU A 442 46.87 11.15 16.92
C GLU A 442 45.36 11.07 17.13
N GLU A 443 44.88 11.75 18.16
CA GLU A 443 43.45 11.82 18.48
C GLU A 443 42.75 12.84 17.57
N LEU A 444 42.46 12.43 16.33
CA LEU A 444 41.75 13.22 15.33
C LEU A 444 40.55 12.45 14.74
N SER A 445 39.66 13.20 14.09
CA SER A 445 38.56 12.65 13.29
C SER A 445 38.88 12.69 11.80
N TYR A 446 39.50 13.77 11.32
CA TYR A 446 39.81 14.00 9.91
C TYR A 446 41.23 14.55 9.72
N LEU A 447 41.88 14.13 8.63
CA LEU A 447 43.16 14.65 8.15
C LEU A 447 43.07 14.94 6.65
N VAL A 448 43.37 16.17 6.24
CA VAL A 448 43.41 16.57 4.82
C VAL A 448 44.85 16.82 4.39
N GLN A 449 45.28 16.14 3.34
CA GLN A 449 46.60 16.28 2.73
C GLN A 449 46.44 16.62 1.25
N ALA A 450 47.19 17.60 0.76
CA ALA A 450 47.24 17.94 -0.66
C ALA A 450 48.64 17.69 -1.23
N TYR A 451 48.68 17.14 -2.45
CA TYR A 451 49.92 16.77 -3.13
C TYR A 451 50.05 17.50 -4.46
N ASP A 452 51.28 17.89 -4.81
CA ASP A 452 51.60 18.42 -6.14
C ASP A 452 51.72 17.30 -7.19
N ASN A 453 51.99 17.68 -8.45
CA ASN A 453 52.14 16.74 -9.57
C ASN A 453 53.41 15.87 -9.51
N GLU A 454 54.34 16.17 -8.59
CA GLU A 454 55.53 15.35 -8.32
C GLU A 454 55.28 14.37 -7.16
N GLY A 455 54.12 14.46 -6.50
CA GLY A 455 53.72 13.66 -5.34
C GLY A 455 54.24 14.19 -4.01
N ASN A 456 54.71 15.44 -3.95
CA ASN A 456 55.14 16.06 -2.68
C ASN A 456 53.92 16.57 -1.92
N GLU A 457 53.89 16.35 -0.61
CA GLU A 457 52.89 16.98 0.26
C GLU A 457 53.15 18.49 0.35
N ILE A 458 52.15 19.27 -0.03
CA ILE A 458 52.21 20.75 -0.03
C ILE A 458 51.26 21.38 0.98
N TYR A 459 50.39 20.59 1.59
CA TYR A 459 49.46 21.02 2.63
C TYR A 459 49.05 19.84 3.51
N CYS A 460 48.89 20.10 4.82
CA CYS A 460 48.42 19.14 5.80
C CYS A 460 47.65 19.89 6.91
N ASN A 461 46.42 19.46 7.19
CA ASN A 461 45.59 20.03 8.27
C ASN A 461 44.71 18.95 8.88
N GLN A 462 44.44 19.05 10.18
CA GLN A 462 43.73 18.03 10.97
C GLN A 462 42.57 18.63 11.76
N TYR A 463 41.56 17.80 12.03
CA TYR A 463 40.37 18.21 12.76
C TYR A 463 39.84 17.10 13.66
N ARG A 464 39.32 17.49 14.83
CA ARG A 464 38.66 16.60 15.79
C ARG A 464 37.21 17.05 15.94
N ALA A 465 36.28 16.17 15.60
CA ALA A 465 34.85 16.40 15.71
C ALA A 465 34.34 16.13 17.13
N GLU A 466 33.44 16.98 17.60
CA GLU A 466 32.81 16.91 18.91
C GLU A 466 31.48 16.15 18.85
N PHE A 467 31.25 15.26 19.82
CA PHE A 467 30.02 14.50 19.97
C PHE A 467 29.63 14.35 21.45
N SER A 468 28.35 14.13 21.73
CA SER A 468 27.88 13.71 23.05
C SER A 468 27.63 12.19 23.06
N GLU A 469 27.76 11.52 24.20
CA GLU A 469 27.41 10.09 24.37
C GLU A 469 26.12 9.97 25.18
N ARG A 470 25.16 9.19 24.68
CA ARG A 470 23.86 8.98 25.34
C ARG A 470 23.24 7.64 24.94
N PRO A 471 22.32 7.07 25.74
CA PRO A 471 21.53 5.93 25.30
C PRO A 471 20.67 6.30 24.08
N TYR A 472 20.36 5.32 23.22
CA TYR A 472 19.40 5.50 22.12
C TYR A 472 18.02 5.91 22.65
N LEU A 473 17.51 5.15 23.62
CA LEU A 473 16.29 5.45 24.37
C LEU A 473 16.58 5.45 25.88
N ASP A 474 16.30 6.57 26.56
CA ASP A 474 16.57 6.79 28.00
C ASP A 474 15.93 5.70 28.88
N ARG A 475 14.68 5.34 28.57
CA ARG A 475 13.93 4.28 29.28
C ARG A 475 14.46 2.87 28.99
N PHE A 476 15.09 2.66 27.84
CA PHE A 476 15.53 1.35 27.37
C PHE A 476 17.04 1.34 27.06
N PRO A 477 17.91 1.55 28.07
CA PRO A 477 19.35 1.69 27.84
C PRO A 477 19.99 0.45 27.22
N LEU A 478 19.37 -0.73 27.34
CA LEU A 478 19.85 -1.97 26.71
C LEU A 478 19.82 -1.95 25.17
N LEU A 479 19.23 -0.92 24.55
CA LEU A 479 19.26 -0.71 23.09
C LEU A 479 20.57 -0.08 22.61
N GLY A 480 21.51 0.17 23.52
CA GLY A 480 22.84 0.69 23.20
C GLY A 480 22.91 2.21 23.24
N LYS A 481 24.09 2.71 22.87
CA LYS A 481 24.50 4.11 22.87
C LYS A 481 24.58 4.66 21.45
N VAL A 482 24.36 5.96 21.37
CA VAL A 482 24.45 6.78 20.16
C VAL A 482 25.26 8.03 20.50
N HIS A 483 25.83 8.64 19.46
CA HIS A 483 26.83 9.69 19.67
C HIS A 483 26.55 10.97 18.84
N PRO A 484 25.37 11.59 18.91
CA PRO A 484 25.05 12.74 18.07
C PRO A 484 26.11 13.86 18.18
N ALA A 485 26.29 14.61 17.11
CA ALA A 485 27.21 15.75 17.14
C ALA A 485 26.78 16.77 18.19
N THR A 486 27.74 17.41 18.86
CA THR A 486 27.46 18.37 19.93
C THR A 486 28.23 19.67 19.72
N GLY A 487 27.74 20.75 20.32
CA GLY A 487 28.38 22.04 20.27
C GLY A 487 29.51 22.17 21.30
N SER A 488 30.39 23.14 21.09
CA SER A 488 31.49 23.43 22.02
C SER A 488 32.04 24.84 21.85
N LEU A 489 32.71 25.32 22.90
CA LEU A 489 33.52 26.52 22.89
C LEU A 489 34.90 26.17 23.44
N THR A 490 35.93 26.38 22.62
CA THR A 490 37.34 26.28 22.99
C THR A 490 38.03 27.62 22.78
N ALA A 491 38.69 28.11 23.81
CA ALA A 491 39.47 29.33 23.78
C ALA A 491 40.95 29.04 24.05
N ILE A 492 41.79 29.35 23.07
CA ILE A 492 43.24 29.22 23.12
C ILE A 492 43.81 30.63 23.23
N ILE A 493 44.59 30.91 24.27
CA ILE A 493 45.20 32.21 24.51
C ILE A 493 46.72 32.03 24.56
N ASN A 494 47.43 32.73 23.66
CA ASN A 494 48.87 32.66 23.50
C ASN A 494 49.40 31.22 23.30
N GLY A 495 48.63 30.39 22.58
CA GLY A 495 48.98 29.00 22.25
C GLY A 495 48.62 27.95 23.33
N GLU A 496 47.98 28.33 24.43
CA GLU A 496 47.49 27.40 25.46
C GLU A 496 45.97 27.38 25.49
N VAL A 497 45.36 26.18 25.53
CA VAL A 497 43.92 26.03 25.82
C VAL A 497 43.66 26.55 27.23
N ARG A 498 42.89 27.63 27.35
CA ARG A 498 42.56 28.27 28.63
C ARG A 498 41.14 27.95 29.11
N TYR A 499 40.25 27.63 28.18
CA TYR A 499 38.88 27.30 28.48
C TYR A 499 38.33 26.38 27.39
N GLN A 500 37.61 25.33 27.79
CA GLN A 500 36.93 24.41 26.90
C GLN A 500 35.64 23.94 27.60
N VAL A 501 34.51 24.03 26.91
CA VAL A 501 33.22 23.59 27.43
C VAL A 501 32.36 23.02 26.29
N ALA A 502 31.63 21.95 26.58
CA ALA A 502 30.59 21.45 25.68
C ALA A 502 29.33 22.30 25.82
N ILE A 503 28.68 22.60 24.70
CA ILE A 503 27.44 23.36 24.63
C ILE A 503 26.43 22.45 23.93
N PRO A 504 25.39 21.95 24.62
CA PRO A 504 24.36 21.17 23.97
C PRO A 504 23.76 21.95 22.81
N THR A 505 23.54 21.29 21.68
CA THR A 505 22.87 21.90 20.52
C THR A 505 21.40 22.13 20.82
N ASP A 506 20.73 22.94 19.99
CA ASP A 506 19.29 23.14 20.11
C ASP A 506 18.50 21.85 19.86
N LEU A 507 18.98 21.00 18.94
CA LEU A 507 18.41 19.67 18.68
C LEU A 507 18.59 18.73 19.87
N GLU A 508 19.74 18.72 20.54
CA GLU A 508 19.95 17.91 21.75
C GLU A 508 18.98 18.30 22.87
N ARG A 509 18.72 19.60 23.06
CA ARG A 509 17.76 20.07 24.06
C ARG A 509 16.32 19.62 23.74
N ILE A 510 15.93 19.69 22.47
CA ILE A 510 14.61 19.20 22.01
C ILE A 510 14.52 17.68 22.22
N TRP A 511 15.58 16.96 21.91
CA TRP A 511 15.66 15.50 22.06
C TRP A 511 15.51 15.07 23.53
N ASP A 512 16.20 15.74 24.45
CA ASP A 512 16.09 15.48 25.89
C ASP A 512 14.64 15.68 26.38
N ILE A 513 13.98 16.77 25.95
CA ILE A 513 12.57 17.03 26.27
C ILE A 513 11.67 15.93 25.68
N TYR A 514 11.93 15.50 24.45
CA TYR A 514 11.15 14.47 23.78
C TYR A 514 11.15 13.15 24.55
N GLN A 515 12.33 12.69 24.96
CA GLN A 515 12.46 11.44 25.68
C GLN A 515 12.01 11.51 27.14
N GLN A 516 12.44 12.54 27.87
CA GLN A 516 12.28 12.60 29.34
C GLN A 516 10.89 13.09 29.76
N GLU A 517 10.21 13.84 28.88
CA GLU A 517 8.89 14.41 29.19
C GLU A 517 7.82 13.93 28.20
N ILE A 518 7.99 14.11 26.89
CA ILE A 518 6.90 13.90 25.91
C ILE A 518 6.50 12.42 25.81
N LEU A 519 7.45 11.50 25.63
CA LEU A 519 7.17 10.07 25.54
C LEU A 519 6.60 9.51 26.86
N GLU A 520 7.06 10.04 27.99
CA GLU A 520 6.56 9.67 29.32
C GLU A 520 5.14 10.19 29.57
N ASP A 521 4.82 11.41 29.12
CA ASP A 521 3.45 11.95 29.15
C ASP A 521 2.50 11.09 28.30
N CYS A 522 2.95 10.63 27.12
CA CYS A 522 2.18 9.71 26.29
C CYS A 522 1.94 8.37 27.01
N LEU A 523 2.98 7.78 27.61
CA LEU A 523 2.85 6.56 28.39
C LEU A 523 1.88 6.73 29.56
N ALA A 524 1.97 7.83 30.30
CA ALA A 524 1.08 8.15 31.40
C ALA A 524 -0.38 8.25 30.93
N PHE A 525 -0.63 8.84 29.76
CA PHE A 525 -1.95 8.86 29.14
C PHE A 525 -2.44 7.44 28.81
N VAL A 526 -1.64 6.61 28.14
CA VAL A 526 -2.01 5.22 27.81
C VAL A 526 -2.34 4.42 29.09
N GLN A 527 -1.51 4.54 30.12
CA GLN A 527 -1.73 3.89 31.42
C GLN A 527 -3.00 4.39 32.12
N SER A 528 -3.33 5.69 32.00
CA SER A 528 -4.57 6.23 32.55
C SER A 528 -5.82 5.66 31.88
N LYS A 529 -5.71 5.29 30.60
CA LYS A 529 -6.81 4.76 29.77
C LYS A 529 -7.01 3.26 29.95
N TYR A 530 -5.92 2.49 30.01
CA TYR A 530 -5.98 1.02 29.99
C TYR A 530 -5.46 0.34 31.26
N GLY A 531 -4.86 1.07 32.20
CA GLY A 531 -4.19 0.48 33.36
C GLY A 531 -3.10 -0.49 32.93
N ASP A 532 -3.16 -1.73 33.43
CA ASP A 532 -2.22 -2.80 33.09
C ASP A 532 -2.59 -3.56 31.79
N ASP A 533 -3.76 -3.28 31.18
CA ASP A 533 -4.27 -3.97 29.98
C ASP A 533 -3.83 -3.29 28.67
N ILE A 534 -2.51 -3.09 28.52
CA ILE A 534 -1.92 -2.52 27.30
C ILE A 534 -1.54 -3.66 26.35
N SER A 535 -2.26 -3.79 25.24
CA SER A 535 -2.09 -4.90 24.29
C SER A 535 -2.27 -4.47 22.83
N ILE A 536 -1.90 -5.36 21.90
CA ILE A 536 -1.97 -5.12 20.46
C ILE A 536 -3.40 -4.77 20.00
N ASP A 537 -4.44 -5.39 20.57
CA ASP A 537 -5.85 -5.16 20.23
C ASP A 537 -6.42 -3.82 20.71
N LYS A 538 -5.69 -3.10 21.58
CA LYS A 538 -6.09 -1.76 22.09
C LYS A 538 -5.50 -0.62 21.26
N GLN A 539 -4.67 -0.91 20.28
CA GLN A 539 -4.09 0.08 19.39
C GLN A 539 -5.13 0.60 18.37
N PRO A 540 -5.10 1.89 18.00
CA PRO A 540 -4.18 2.91 18.51
C PRO A 540 -4.55 3.38 19.92
N PHE A 541 -3.54 3.76 20.71
CA PHE A 541 -3.75 4.25 22.07
C PHE A 541 -4.20 5.72 22.10
N PHE A 542 -3.69 6.52 21.17
CA PHE A 542 -4.04 7.91 20.92
C PHE A 542 -4.22 8.15 19.40
N SER A 543 -4.82 9.27 19.00
CA SER A 543 -5.01 9.57 17.57
C SER A 543 -3.80 10.26 16.95
N LEU A 544 -3.24 11.25 17.64
CA LEU A 544 -2.16 12.09 17.15
C LEU A 544 -1.31 12.65 18.30
N LEU A 545 0.00 12.52 18.22
CA LEU A 545 0.99 13.31 18.93
C LEU A 545 1.59 14.32 17.95
N ASP A 546 1.20 15.59 18.04
CA ASP A 546 1.64 16.67 17.15
C ASP A 546 2.78 17.48 17.82
N LEU A 547 3.89 17.64 17.12
CA LEU A 547 5.05 18.42 17.58
C LEU A 547 5.34 19.57 16.62
N ASP A 548 4.99 20.82 16.97
CA ASP A 548 5.37 22.03 16.22
C ASP A 548 6.75 22.50 16.69
N ILE A 549 7.75 22.32 15.83
CA ILE A 549 9.16 22.61 16.10
C ILE A 549 9.65 23.70 15.15
N ARG A 550 10.30 24.72 15.70
CA ARG A 550 10.92 25.78 14.91
C ARG A 550 12.31 26.07 15.43
N VAL A 551 13.31 25.98 14.55
CA VAL A 551 14.74 25.99 14.92
C VAL A 551 15.61 26.57 13.79
N SER A 552 16.80 27.05 14.16
CA SER A 552 17.74 27.83 13.33
C SER A 552 18.85 26.98 12.70
N GLU A 553 18.44 25.85 12.16
CA GLU A 553 19.32 24.76 11.75
C GLU A 553 19.49 24.67 10.21
N PRO A 554 20.55 24.01 9.73
CA PRO A 554 20.78 23.70 8.33
C PRO A 554 19.62 22.92 7.70
N ASN A 555 19.21 23.36 6.50
CA ASN A 555 18.21 22.69 5.68
C ASN A 555 18.34 23.17 4.22
N GLU A 556 19.33 22.65 3.50
CA GLU A 556 19.72 23.16 2.19
C GLU A 556 19.98 22.03 1.19
N GLN A 557 19.51 22.19 -0.05
CA GLN A 557 19.89 21.31 -1.14
C GLN A 557 21.34 21.58 -1.55
N MET A 558 22.09 20.51 -1.81
CA MET A 558 23.50 20.63 -2.22
C MET A 558 23.67 20.93 -3.73
N GLY A 559 22.61 20.79 -4.53
CA GLY A 559 22.68 20.96 -5.99
C GLY A 559 23.46 19.85 -6.71
N ILE A 560 23.64 18.71 -6.04
CA ILE A 560 24.25 17.48 -6.55
C ILE A 560 23.21 16.38 -6.40
N ARG A 561 22.84 15.70 -7.50
CA ARG A 561 21.80 14.66 -7.54
C ARG A 561 20.52 15.10 -6.82
N GLN A 562 20.13 14.44 -5.72
CA GLN A 562 19.03 14.80 -4.83
C GLN A 562 19.53 15.06 -3.39
N ASP A 563 20.84 15.22 -3.19
CA ASP A 563 21.47 15.25 -1.87
C ASP A 563 21.10 16.52 -1.07
N LEU A 564 20.91 16.33 0.23
CA LEU A 564 20.42 17.33 1.17
C LEU A 564 21.39 17.51 2.36
N LEU A 565 21.68 18.75 2.74
CA LEU A 565 22.31 19.09 4.02
C LEU A 565 21.22 19.56 4.99
N SER A 566 20.61 18.62 5.72
CA SER A 566 19.54 18.97 6.65
C SER A 566 19.63 18.20 7.96
N SER A 567 19.93 18.90 9.06
CA SER A 567 19.76 18.34 10.40
C SER A 567 18.28 18.28 10.78
N LEU A 568 17.42 19.00 10.06
CA LEU A 568 15.97 19.03 10.28
C LEU A 568 15.24 17.81 9.71
N ASP A 569 15.62 17.34 8.52
CA ASP A 569 15.11 16.06 8.00
C ASP A 569 15.57 14.92 8.91
N ALA A 570 16.83 14.93 9.34
CA ALA A 570 17.35 13.96 10.30
C ALA A 570 16.58 13.97 11.63
N LEU A 571 16.30 15.14 12.22
CA LEU A 571 15.51 15.23 13.45
C LEU A 571 14.07 14.73 13.24
N HIS A 572 13.47 15.04 12.09
CA HIS A 572 12.13 14.58 11.75
C HIS A 572 12.06 13.05 11.76
N GLU A 573 13.04 12.40 11.14
CA GLU A 573 13.20 10.94 11.12
C GLU A 573 13.48 10.39 12.53
N ASP A 574 14.39 11.00 13.29
CA ASP A 574 14.74 10.59 14.65
C ASP A 574 13.51 10.57 15.58
N ILE A 575 12.70 11.64 15.59
CA ILE A 575 11.49 11.74 16.43
C ILE A 575 10.50 10.64 16.08
N TYR A 576 10.24 10.43 14.79
CA TYR A 576 9.26 9.42 14.35
C TYR A 576 9.70 8.01 14.78
N PHE A 577 10.91 7.59 14.41
CA PHE A 577 11.36 6.22 14.67
C PHE A 577 11.55 5.94 16.16
N ALA A 578 12.20 6.84 16.91
CA ALA A 578 12.38 6.65 18.34
C ALA A 578 11.04 6.62 19.09
N GLY A 579 10.06 7.42 18.67
CA GLY A 579 8.70 7.35 19.19
C GLY A 579 8.05 5.99 18.94
N THR A 580 8.16 5.45 17.72
CA THR A 580 7.60 4.11 17.44
C THR A 580 8.33 3.00 18.20
N ASP A 581 9.65 3.08 18.32
CA ASP A 581 10.46 2.08 19.01
C ASP A 581 10.22 2.10 20.52
N PHE A 582 9.96 3.27 21.10
CA PHE A 582 9.53 3.39 22.49
C PHE A 582 8.31 2.50 22.79
N PHE A 583 7.26 2.56 21.96
CA PHE A 583 6.06 1.74 22.15
C PHE A 583 6.29 0.26 21.81
N LYS A 584 7.05 -0.06 20.75
CA LYS A 584 7.41 -1.46 20.45
C LYS A 584 8.13 -2.12 21.62
N HIS A 585 9.14 -1.45 22.19
CA HIS A 585 9.91 -1.98 23.31
C HIS A 585 9.14 -1.98 24.63
N LEU A 586 8.24 -1.02 24.84
CA LEU A 586 7.28 -1.07 25.94
C LEU A 586 6.44 -2.35 25.86
N GLY A 587 5.86 -2.65 24.70
CA GLY A 587 5.06 -3.87 24.48
C GLY A 587 5.84 -5.15 24.74
N LEU A 588 7.07 -5.24 24.24
CA LEU A 588 7.95 -6.39 24.49
C LEU A 588 8.28 -6.55 25.97
N THR A 589 8.50 -5.44 26.69
CA THR A 589 8.78 -5.46 28.14
C THR A 589 7.57 -5.88 28.97
N LEU A 590 6.36 -5.53 28.53
CA LEU A 590 5.09 -5.92 29.16
C LEU A 590 4.65 -7.35 28.80
N GLY A 591 5.29 -7.99 27.81
CA GLY A 591 4.86 -9.29 27.30
C GLY A 591 3.63 -9.23 26.38
N SER A 592 3.29 -8.03 25.89
CA SER A 592 2.11 -7.76 25.07
C SER A 592 2.36 -7.91 23.56
N GLY A 593 3.60 -8.24 23.15
CA GLY A 593 4.04 -8.22 21.76
C GLY A 593 4.50 -6.82 21.31
N ALA A 594 4.84 -6.66 20.03
CA ALA A 594 5.27 -5.36 19.49
C ALA A 594 4.07 -4.43 19.29
N LEU A 595 4.07 -3.28 19.98
CA LEU A 595 3.06 -2.24 19.82
C LEU A 595 3.50 -1.28 18.71
N ASP A 596 3.16 -1.64 17.46
CA ASP A 596 3.62 -1.00 16.22
C ASP A 596 2.62 0.00 15.61
N ALA A 597 1.54 0.32 16.31
CA ALA A 597 0.53 1.31 15.91
C ALA A 597 0.00 2.11 17.12
N PRO A 598 0.86 2.78 17.90
CA PRO A 598 0.43 3.50 19.11
C PRO A 598 -0.52 4.68 18.81
N GLY A 599 -0.47 5.21 17.59
CA GLY A 599 -1.09 6.46 17.14
C GLY A 599 -0.11 7.22 16.25
N LEU A 600 -0.57 8.23 15.51
CA LEU A 600 0.30 9.01 14.64
C LEU A 600 1.24 9.90 15.47
N ILE A 601 2.56 9.77 15.30
CA ILE A 601 3.56 10.66 15.91
C ILE A 601 4.06 11.59 14.81
N LEU A 602 3.67 12.87 14.87
CA LEU A 602 3.82 13.82 13.77
C LEU A 602 4.71 15.01 14.14
N PRO A 603 6.00 14.96 13.79
CA PRO A 603 6.86 16.14 13.84
C PRO A 603 6.55 17.11 12.69
N ARG A 604 6.23 18.35 13.02
CA ARG A 604 6.07 19.48 12.09
C ARG A 604 7.20 20.46 12.30
N ILE A 605 8.28 20.29 11.54
CA ILE A 605 9.51 21.04 11.72
C ILE A 605 9.62 22.14 10.65
N LYS A 606 9.88 23.37 11.10
CA LYS A 606 10.11 24.53 10.23
C LYS A 606 11.43 25.23 10.56
N LYS A 607 12.20 25.58 9.53
CA LYS A 607 13.38 26.43 9.70
C LYS A 607 12.95 27.86 10.10
N CYS A 608 13.58 28.42 11.12
CA CYS A 608 13.43 29.84 11.50
C CYS A 608 14.72 30.38 12.12
N THR A 609 15.01 31.67 12.01
CA THR A 609 16.19 32.26 12.67
C THR A 609 15.92 32.56 14.15
N GLY A 610 16.85 32.18 15.02
CA GLY A 610 16.85 32.53 16.44
C GLY A 610 16.37 31.41 17.36
N LYS A 611 15.88 31.81 18.55
CA LYS A 611 15.55 30.90 19.66
C LYS A 611 14.60 29.75 19.25
N PRO A 612 14.89 28.50 19.65
CA PRO A 612 14.02 27.36 19.39
C PRO A 612 12.62 27.52 19.99
N PHE A 613 11.64 26.97 19.29
CA PHE A 613 10.27 26.83 19.76
C PHE A 613 9.81 25.37 19.64
N LEU A 614 9.24 24.84 20.72
CA LEU A 614 8.63 23.51 20.76
C LEU A 614 7.26 23.61 21.42
N LYS A 615 6.22 23.22 20.68
CA LYS A 615 4.86 23.03 21.18
C LYS A 615 4.39 21.61 20.89
N VAL A 616 3.81 20.98 21.91
CA VAL A 616 3.35 19.59 21.86
C VAL A 616 1.87 19.54 22.15
N GLN A 617 1.13 18.78 21.35
CA GLN A 617 -0.27 18.49 21.58
C GLN A 617 -0.53 16.99 21.43
N LEU A 618 -1.16 16.39 22.43
CA LEU A 618 -1.62 15.01 22.36
C LEU A 618 -3.14 15.00 22.15
N PHE A 619 -3.59 14.24 21.16
CA PHE A 619 -5.00 14.04 20.84
C PHE A 619 -5.37 12.56 20.96
N ASP A 620 -6.58 12.30 21.46
CA ASP A 620 -7.23 10.99 21.36
C ASP A 620 -8.43 11.06 20.40
N GLN A 621 -9.12 9.95 20.21
CA GLN A 621 -10.40 9.87 19.53
C GLN A 621 -11.54 10.09 20.51
N LEU A 622 -12.64 10.67 20.03
CA LEU A 622 -13.85 10.87 20.82
C LEU A 622 -14.40 9.54 21.39
N ALA A 623 -14.30 8.45 20.63
CA ALA A 623 -14.60 7.09 21.09
C ALA A 623 -13.81 6.03 20.27
N ILE A 624 -13.74 4.79 20.78
CA ILE A 624 -13.08 3.66 20.11
C ILE A 624 -13.95 3.06 18.99
N ASN A 625 -15.26 2.99 19.23
CA ASN A 625 -16.22 2.40 18.31
C ASN A 625 -17.36 3.38 18.02
N PRO A 626 -18.00 3.30 16.84
CA PRO A 626 -19.25 4.01 16.61
C PRO A 626 -20.35 3.47 17.52
N SER A 627 -21.27 4.35 17.90
CA SER A 627 -22.42 4.01 18.74
C SER A 627 -23.57 4.98 18.50
N VAL A 628 -24.78 4.55 18.83
CA VAL A 628 -25.96 5.41 18.83
C VAL A 628 -26.77 5.11 20.08
N SER A 629 -26.93 6.09 20.96
CA SER A 629 -27.54 5.88 22.27
C SER A 629 -28.55 6.97 22.63
N ALA A 630 -29.44 6.62 23.57
CA ALA A 630 -30.32 7.53 24.29
C ALA A 630 -30.46 7.01 25.74
N GLN A 631 -31.13 7.75 26.62
CA GLN A 631 -31.20 7.44 28.06
C GLN A 631 -31.61 5.99 28.44
N GLN A 632 -32.31 5.27 27.57
CA GLN A 632 -32.85 3.93 27.85
C GLN A 632 -32.50 2.87 26.79
N THR A 633 -31.76 3.24 25.74
CA THR A 633 -31.49 2.34 24.60
C THR A 633 -30.14 2.68 24.02
N ASP A 634 -29.31 1.67 23.79
CA ASP A 634 -27.96 1.81 23.27
C ASP A 634 -27.71 0.81 22.14
N PHE A 635 -27.18 1.31 21.04
CA PHE A 635 -26.75 0.55 19.89
C PHE A 635 -25.23 0.65 19.77
N THR A 636 -24.58 -0.49 19.97
CA THR A 636 -23.12 -0.65 19.83
C THR A 636 -22.78 -1.63 18.70
N VAL A 637 -21.52 -1.70 18.29
CA VAL A 637 -21.06 -2.68 17.28
C VAL A 637 -21.33 -4.12 17.74
N LEU A 638 -21.82 -4.95 16.82
CA LEU A 638 -22.03 -6.39 17.04
C LEU A 638 -21.00 -7.22 16.24
N PRO A 639 -20.64 -8.42 16.73
CA PRO A 639 -19.94 -9.40 15.93
C PRO A 639 -20.76 -9.81 14.70
N ARG A 640 -20.10 -9.89 13.54
CA ARG A 640 -20.73 -10.17 12.24
C ARG A 640 -21.46 -11.51 12.22
N GLU A 641 -20.98 -12.50 12.94
CA GLU A 641 -21.54 -13.84 13.00
C GLU A 641 -22.93 -13.91 13.64
N GLN A 642 -23.38 -12.84 14.29
CA GLN A 642 -24.73 -12.73 14.84
C GLN A 642 -25.75 -12.25 13.80
N VAL A 643 -25.29 -11.80 12.63
CA VAL A 643 -26.14 -11.28 11.55
C VAL A 643 -26.03 -12.22 10.34
N THR A 644 -27.18 -12.60 9.79
CA THR A 644 -27.27 -13.36 8.56
C THR A 644 -28.10 -12.58 7.55
N VAL A 645 -27.56 -12.40 6.34
CA VAL A 645 -28.26 -11.76 5.21
C VAL A 645 -28.08 -12.64 3.98
N SER A 646 -29.17 -13.04 3.32
CA SER A 646 -29.14 -13.88 2.11
C SER A 646 -30.28 -13.55 1.15
N MET A 647 -30.08 -13.76 -0.16
CA MET A 647 -31.12 -13.48 -1.16
C MET A 647 -32.09 -14.64 -1.32
N GLN A 648 -33.37 -14.40 -1.07
CA GLN A 648 -34.42 -15.42 -1.19
C GLN A 648 -35.02 -15.48 -2.59
N SER A 649 -35.32 -14.32 -3.20
CA SER A 649 -35.98 -14.25 -4.51
C SER A 649 -35.64 -12.98 -5.28
N VAL A 650 -35.68 -13.08 -6.61
CA VAL A 650 -35.55 -11.97 -7.57
C VAL A 650 -36.72 -12.05 -8.54
N THR A 651 -37.60 -11.07 -8.54
CA THR A 651 -38.85 -11.09 -9.34
C THR A 651 -38.91 -9.85 -10.21
N TRP A 652 -39.28 -9.99 -11.48
CA TRP A 652 -39.47 -8.86 -12.37
C TRP A 652 -40.79 -8.13 -12.05
N LYS A 653 -40.75 -6.81 -11.88
CA LYS A 653 -41.92 -5.94 -11.71
C LYS A 653 -42.19 -5.15 -12.99
N ASN A 654 -42.77 -3.96 -12.89
CA ASN A 654 -43.12 -3.15 -14.07
C ASN A 654 -41.90 -2.42 -14.63
N ARG A 655 -40.99 -1.95 -13.76
CA ARG A 655 -39.88 -1.05 -14.14
C ARG A 655 -38.50 -1.58 -13.77
N GLY A 656 -38.41 -2.65 -12.99
CA GLY A 656 -37.14 -3.25 -12.56
C GLY A 656 -37.35 -4.49 -11.70
N TRP A 657 -36.29 -4.91 -11.02
CA TRP A 657 -36.29 -6.08 -10.15
C TRP A 657 -36.85 -5.76 -8.75
N GLN A 658 -37.65 -6.68 -8.21
CA GLN A 658 -37.88 -6.81 -6.78
C GLN A 658 -36.93 -7.88 -6.23
N VAL A 659 -36.11 -7.53 -5.24
CA VAL A 659 -35.22 -8.47 -4.56
C VAL A 659 -35.69 -8.64 -3.12
N THR A 660 -35.92 -9.89 -2.69
CA THR A 660 -36.25 -10.20 -1.29
C THR A 660 -35.03 -10.78 -0.58
N LEU A 661 -34.62 -10.13 0.50
CA LEU A 661 -33.55 -10.57 1.38
C LEU A 661 -34.14 -11.18 2.65
N ASP A 662 -33.61 -12.34 3.06
CA ASP A 662 -33.85 -12.98 4.34
C ASP A 662 -32.77 -12.53 5.33
N ILE A 663 -33.19 -11.87 6.42
CA ILE A 663 -32.32 -11.23 7.41
C ILE A 663 -32.67 -11.76 8.80
N ASP A 664 -31.68 -12.36 9.44
CA ASP A 664 -31.73 -12.74 10.85
C ASP A 664 -30.68 -11.93 11.61
N CYS A 665 -31.11 -11.12 12.58
CA CYS A 665 -30.21 -10.29 13.37
C CYS A 665 -30.77 -10.04 14.78
N PRO A 666 -29.92 -9.71 15.78
CA PRO A 666 -30.37 -9.46 17.15
C PRO A 666 -31.20 -8.17 17.32
N ARG A 667 -31.22 -7.31 16.30
CA ARG A 667 -31.88 -5.99 16.29
C ARG A 667 -32.89 -5.88 15.16
N PRO A 668 -33.95 -6.70 15.15
CA PRO A 668 -34.91 -6.76 14.05
C PRO A 668 -35.69 -5.46 13.84
N GLU A 669 -35.70 -4.56 14.83
CA GLU A 669 -36.23 -3.21 14.75
C GLU A 669 -35.49 -2.29 13.76
N LEU A 670 -34.24 -2.60 13.41
CA LEU A 670 -33.48 -1.83 12.44
C LEU A 670 -33.97 -2.03 11.00
N LEU A 671 -34.68 -3.12 10.69
CA LEU A 671 -35.22 -3.36 9.35
C LEU A 671 -36.26 -2.31 8.96
N GLU A 672 -37.18 -1.99 9.87
CA GLU A 672 -38.20 -0.95 9.67
C GLU A 672 -37.54 0.43 9.49
N SER A 673 -36.60 0.75 10.38
CA SER A 673 -35.93 2.05 10.40
C SER A 673 -35.08 2.27 9.16
N MET A 674 -34.37 1.22 8.70
CA MET A 674 -33.64 1.21 7.43
C MET A 674 -34.58 1.50 6.25
N ALA A 675 -35.74 0.85 6.23
CA ALA A 675 -36.69 1.02 5.13
C ALA A 675 -37.32 2.42 5.10
N SER A 676 -37.66 2.96 6.26
CA SER A 676 -38.15 4.34 6.40
C SER A 676 -37.10 5.37 5.98
N LEU A 677 -35.84 5.16 6.36
CA LEU A 677 -34.73 6.08 6.06
C LEU A 677 -34.38 6.14 4.57
N ALA A 678 -34.56 5.04 3.83
CA ALA A 678 -34.27 4.96 2.40
C ALA A 678 -35.07 6.00 1.57
N ALA A 679 -36.24 6.43 2.05
CA ALA A 679 -37.02 7.48 1.40
C ALA A 679 -36.33 8.87 1.42
N ASN A 680 -35.37 9.08 2.33
CA ASN A 680 -34.71 10.37 2.58
C ASN A 680 -33.30 10.48 1.96
N SER A 681 -32.86 9.51 1.13
CA SER A 681 -31.60 9.53 0.35
C SER A 681 -30.27 9.54 1.13
N PHE A 682 -30.25 9.17 2.42
CA PHE A 682 -29.01 9.14 3.22
C PHE A 682 -28.23 7.82 3.11
N LEU A 683 -28.90 6.73 2.75
CA LEU A 683 -28.31 5.40 2.74
C LEU A 683 -27.44 5.20 1.50
N ALA A 684 -26.14 4.95 1.71
CA ALA A 684 -25.17 4.81 0.63
C ALA A 684 -25.57 3.68 -0.32
N PHE A 685 -26.06 2.56 0.21
CA PHE A 685 -26.42 1.39 -0.59
C PHE A 685 -27.59 1.63 -1.58
N THR A 686 -28.43 2.65 -1.37
CA THR A 686 -29.59 2.90 -2.25
C THR A 686 -29.17 3.36 -3.65
N SER A 687 -27.99 3.98 -3.76
CA SER A 687 -27.41 4.43 -5.03
C SER A 687 -26.63 3.35 -5.78
N SER A 688 -26.36 2.19 -5.15
CA SER A 688 -25.53 1.10 -5.70
C SER A 688 -26.34 -0.06 -6.29
N LEU A 689 -27.66 0.11 -6.43
CA LEU A 689 -28.59 -0.91 -6.90
C LEU A 689 -29.26 -0.48 -8.22
N PRO A 690 -28.52 -0.47 -9.34
CA PRO A 690 -29.12 -0.19 -10.64
C PRO A 690 -30.16 -1.27 -11.00
N GLU A 691 -31.20 -0.88 -11.73
CA GLU A 691 -32.33 -1.73 -12.13
C GLU A 691 -33.24 -2.28 -11.02
N ILE A 692 -32.94 -2.03 -9.74
CA ILE A 692 -33.80 -2.50 -8.65
C ILE A 692 -34.94 -1.52 -8.45
N GLU A 693 -36.18 -1.99 -8.61
CA GLU A 693 -37.40 -1.21 -8.34
C GLU A 693 -37.80 -1.32 -6.87
N GLU A 694 -37.52 -2.45 -6.21
CA GLU A 694 -37.85 -2.64 -4.81
C GLU A 694 -36.90 -3.63 -4.12
N LEU A 695 -36.41 -3.25 -2.95
CA LEU A 695 -35.68 -4.16 -2.06
C LEU A 695 -36.58 -4.49 -0.86
N VAL A 696 -36.86 -5.77 -0.63
CA VAL A 696 -37.69 -6.26 0.48
C VAL A 696 -36.80 -6.87 1.54
N LEU A 697 -36.80 -6.28 2.73
CA LEU A 697 -36.11 -6.78 3.92
C LEU A 697 -37.08 -7.66 4.70
N ALA A 698 -36.88 -8.98 4.70
CA ALA A 698 -37.70 -9.93 5.45
C ALA A 698 -36.93 -10.45 6.67
N GLY A 699 -37.52 -10.34 7.86
CA GLY A 699 -36.96 -10.86 9.11
C GLY A 699 -38.05 -11.20 10.12
N THR A 700 -37.66 -11.42 11.37
CA THR A 700 -38.58 -11.82 12.46
C THR A 700 -39.58 -10.72 12.85
N SER A 701 -39.23 -9.45 12.66
CA SER A 701 -40.12 -8.29 12.89
C SER A 701 -41.17 -8.07 11.80
N GLY A 702 -40.96 -8.61 10.60
CA GLY A 702 -41.88 -8.45 9.47
C GLY A 702 -41.16 -8.37 8.13
N LYS A 703 -41.88 -7.87 7.12
CA LYS A 703 -41.36 -7.58 5.78
C LYS A 703 -41.50 -6.10 5.49
N TYR A 704 -40.38 -5.46 5.16
CA TYR A 704 -40.32 -4.02 4.91
C TYR A 704 -39.85 -3.78 3.48
N SER A 705 -40.59 -2.97 2.73
CA SER A 705 -40.30 -2.70 1.32
C SER A 705 -39.63 -1.34 1.16
N ILE A 706 -38.50 -1.33 0.47
CA ILE A 706 -37.74 -0.14 0.11
C ILE A 706 -37.99 0.12 -1.38
N PRO A 707 -38.85 1.09 -1.73
CA PRO A 707 -39.02 1.47 -3.12
C PRO A 707 -37.75 2.20 -3.60
N LEU A 708 -37.17 1.69 -4.67
CA LEU A 708 -36.01 2.28 -5.32
C LEU A 708 -36.43 2.84 -6.68
N THR A 709 -35.66 3.79 -7.20
CA THR A 709 -35.88 4.30 -8.55
C THR A 709 -34.85 3.66 -9.46
N PRO A 710 -35.23 2.69 -10.32
CA PRO A 710 -34.33 2.17 -11.33
C PRO A 710 -33.80 3.32 -12.18
N GLY A 711 -32.51 3.58 -12.07
CA GLY A 711 -31.79 4.56 -12.86
C GLY A 711 -30.86 3.87 -13.83
N THR A 712 -30.77 4.38 -15.06
CA THR A 712 -29.58 4.15 -15.88
C THR A 712 -28.51 5.14 -15.40
N ALA A 713 -27.29 4.66 -15.17
CA ALA A 713 -26.17 5.56 -14.96
C ALA A 713 -26.15 6.57 -16.12
N LYS A 714 -26.08 7.88 -15.80
CA LYS A 714 -26.00 8.90 -16.85
C LYS A 714 -24.74 8.62 -17.67
N ALA A 715 -24.90 8.43 -18.98
CA ALA A 715 -23.77 8.28 -19.88
C ALA A 715 -22.87 9.51 -19.75
N ARG A 716 -21.64 9.30 -19.27
CA ARG A 716 -20.62 10.33 -19.20
C ARG A 716 -20.12 10.63 -20.63
N PRO A 717 -19.82 11.89 -20.97
CA PRO A 717 -19.21 12.20 -22.25
C PRO A 717 -17.84 11.54 -22.33
N ARG A 718 -17.56 10.80 -23.41
CA ARG A 718 -16.28 10.11 -23.60
C ARG A 718 -15.14 11.14 -23.65
N LYS A 719 -14.01 10.81 -23.01
CA LYS A 719 -12.76 11.58 -23.03
C LYS A 719 -11.65 10.76 -23.68
N ASP A 720 -10.78 11.42 -24.44
CA ASP A 720 -9.50 10.84 -24.86
C ASP A 720 -8.51 10.99 -23.69
N ILE A 721 -7.77 9.94 -23.36
CA ILE A 721 -6.78 9.99 -22.28
C ILE A 721 -5.68 11.03 -22.53
N ASN A 722 -5.40 11.37 -23.80
CA ASN A 722 -4.45 12.42 -24.14
C ASN A 722 -4.93 13.83 -23.75
N GLU A 723 -6.22 14.00 -23.46
CA GLU A 723 -6.81 15.28 -23.02
C GLU A 723 -6.84 15.41 -21.49
N ILE A 724 -6.50 14.35 -20.76
CA ILE A 724 -6.48 14.32 -19.30
C ILE A 724 -5.08 14.69 -18.80
N ASP A 725 -5.01 15.68 -17.94
CA ASP A 725 -3.78 15.99 -17.19
C ASP A 725 -3.56 14.93 -16.11
N ILE A 726 -2.66 13.99 -16.39
CA ILE A 726 -2.26 12.93 -15.46
C ILE A 726 -1.13 13.35 -14.53
N SER A 727 -0.67 14.61 -14.59
CA SER A 727 0.38 15.19 -13.74
C SER A 727 1.69 14.40 -13.77
N GLU A 728 2.26 14.19 -14.96
CA GLU A 728 3.43 13.31 -15.18
C GLU A 728 4.69 13.66 -14.38
N SER A 729 4.85 14.93 -13.96
CA SER A 729 6.02 15.43 -13.23
C SER A 729 5.65 16.18 -11.94
N GLU A 730 4.38 16.14 -11.53
CA GLU A 730 3.93 16.82 -10.31
C GLU A 730 3.47 15.79 -9.28
N LEU A 731 3.85 15.99 -8.02
CA LEU A 731 3.45 15.14 -6.91
C LEU A 731 1.91 15.14 -6.75
N ILE A 732 1.32 13.95 -6.75
CA ILE A 732 -0.14 13.78 -6.71
C ILE A 732 -0.62 13.58 -5.27
N GLY A 733 -1.29 14.59 -4.69
CA GLY A 733 -2.06 14.44 -3.45
C GLY A 733 -3.43 13.79 -3.66
N TYR A 734 -4.15 13.45 -2.57
CA TYR A 734 -5.41 12.71 -2.66
C TYR A 734 -6.53 13.47 -3.42
N GLU A 735 -6.63 14.79 -3.27
CA GLU A 735 -7.61 15.59 -4.02
C GLU A 735 -7.36 15.55 -5.54
N LYS A 736 -6.10 15.61 -5.95
CA LYS A 736 -5.73 15.55 -7.37
C LYS A 736 -5.92 14.13 -7.91
N TYR A 737 -5.51 13.12 -7.16
CA TYR A 737 -5.81 11.71 -7.45
C TYR A 737 -7.31 11.51 -7.69
N SER A 738 -8.16 12.03 -6.79
CA SER A 738 -9.63 11.91 -6.90
C SER A 738 -10.17 12.56 -8.18
N ARG A 739 -9.61 13.71 -8.59
CA ARG A 739 -9.97 14.38 -9.85
C ARG A 739 -9.57 13.55 -11.07
N ILE A 740 -8.34 13.01 -11.11
CA ILE A 740 -7.87 12.14 -12.19
C ILE A 740 -8.76 10.89 -12.29
N ILE A 741 -9.10 10.27 -11.16
CA ILE A 741 -10.00 9.11 -11.12
C ILE A 741 -11.38 9.44 -11.70
N ASP A 742 -11.98 10.59 -11.38
CA ASP A 742 -13.29 10.98 -11.93
C ASP A 742 -13.23 11.22 -13.45
N ASP A 743 -12.13 11.77 -13.95
CA ASP A 743 -11.89 11.95 -15.39
C ASP A 743 -11.72 10.61 -16.12
N LEU A 744 -10.96 9.68 -15.53
CA LEU A 744 -10.71 8.35 -16.09
C LEU A 744 -11.98 7.49 -16.19
N GLN A 745 -13.01 7.73 -15.37
CA GLN A 745 -14.33 7.07 -15.52
C GLN A 745 -15.01 7.34 -16.88
N SER A 746 -14.51 8.31 -17.65
CA SER A 746 -15.03 8.67 -18.97
C SER A 746 -14.17 8.16 -20.14
N VAL A 747 -13.09 7.42 -19.86
CA VAL A 747 -12.16 6.90 -20.87
C VAL A 747 -12.58 5.51 -21.32
N GLU A 748 -12.56 5.27 -22.63
CA GLU A 748 -12.89 3.96 -23.20
C GLU A 748 -11.71 2.99 -23.09
N GLY A 749 -12.00 1.70 -22.87
CA GLY A 749 -10.99 0.66 -22.73
C GLY A 749 -10.52 0.38 -21.30
N ILE A 750 -11.03 1.14 -20.32
CA ILE A 750 -10.82 0.90 -18.89
C ILE A 750 -12.14 0.97 -18.12
N GLU A 751 -12.20 0.28 -16.98
CA GLU A 751 -13.20 0.46 -15.95
C GLU A 751 -12.54 0.94 -14.67
N VAL A 752 -13.16 1.94 -14.02
CA VAL A 752 -12.65 2.53 -12.77
C VAL A 752 -13.70 2.35 -11.68
N TYR A 753 -13.33 1.72 -10.56
CA TYR A 753 -14.27 1.40 -9.50
C TYR A 753 -13.64 1.42 -8.09
N PRO A 754 -14.41 1.76 -7.04
CA PRO A 754 -13.92 1.77 -5.67
C PRO A 754 -13.68 0.34 -5.15
N ILE A 755 -12.61 0.14 -4.39
CA ILE A 755 -12.24 -1.18 -3.84
C ILE A 755 -12.26 -1.23 -2.32
N ALA A 756 -11.96 -0.12 -1.65
CA ALA A 756 -11.99 -0.01 -0.20
C ALA A 756 -12.11 1.46 0.23
N LYS A 757 -12.35 1.67 1.53
CA LYS A 757 -12.16 2.96 2.19
C LYS A 757 -11.02 2.83 3.19
N SER A 758 -10.20 3.86 3.34
CA SER A 758 -9.14 3.92 4.33
C SER A 758 -9.67 4.08 5.75
N TYR A 759 -8.77 3.99 6.72
CA TYR A 759 -9.03 4.30 8.12
C TYR A 759 -9.78 5.63 8.34
N LEU A 760 -9.41 6.70 7.60
CA LEU A 760 -10.06 8.00 7.63
C LEU A 760 -11.19 8.19 6.60
N GLY A 761 -11.62 7.11 5.94
CA GLY A 761 -12.79 7.11 5.06
C GLY A 761 -12.53 7.59 3.62
N ARG A 762 -11.26 7.81 3.22
CA ARG A 762 -10.88 8.11 1.84
C ARG A 762 -11.07 6.88 0.96
N THR A 763 -11.55 7.07 -0.26
CA THR A 763 -11.85 5.96 -1.19
C THR A 763 -10.65 5.69 -2.09
N LEU A 764 -10.20 4.44 -2.14
CA LEU A 764 -9.21 3.97 -3.09
C LEU A 764 -9.88 3.17 -4.21
N HIS A 765 -9.32 3.25 -5.41
CA HIS A 765 -9.92 2.77 -6.64
C HIS A 765 -8.99 1.80 -7.37
N ALA A 766 -9.58 0.87 -8.09
CA ALA A 766 -8.90 0.06 -9.09
C ALA A 766 -9.24 0.56 -10.49
N ILE A 767 -8.31 0.35 -11.41
CA ILE A 767 -8.46 0.59 -12.83
C ILE A 767 -8.18 -0.72 -13.54
N GLU A 768 -9.19 -1.28 -14.19
CA GLU A 768 -9.11 -2.54 -14.93
C GLU A 768 -9.14 -2.27 -16.43
N LEU A 769 -8.23 -2.87 -17.20
CA LEU A 769 -8.29 -2.78 -18.65
C LEU A 769 -9.39 -3.71 -19.19
N THR A 770 -10.35 -3.13 -19.92
CA THR A 770 -11.51 -3.86 -20.42
C THR A 770 -11.62 -3.74 -21.94
N ALA A 771 -12.11 -4.81 -22.57
CA ALA A 771 -12.48 -4.77 -23.98
C ALA A 771 -13.95 -4.31 -24.11
N PRO A 772 -14.30 -3.46 -25.09
CA PRO A 772 -15.68 -3.05 -25.33
C PRO A 772 -16.49 -4.22 -25.92
N ARG A 773 -16.90 -5.15 -25.05
CA ARG A 773 -17.69 -6.32 -25.41
C ARG A 773 -19.17 -6.09 -25.07
N LYS A 774 -20.04 -6.71 -25.85
CA LYS A 774 -21.48 -6.75 -25.56
C LYS A 774 -21.84 -8.03 -24.84
N GLY A 775 -22.80 -7.93 -23.92
CA GLY A 775 -23.31 -9.07 -23.16
C GLY A 775 -22.46 -9.40 -21.94
N TYR A 776 -22.57 -10.64 -21.48
CA TYR A 776 -21.90 -11.14 -20.29
C TYR A 776 -20.51 -11.69 -20.60
N THR A 777 -19.51 -11.28 -19.81
CA THR A 777 -18.15 -11.82 -19.83
C THR A 777 -17.91 -12.68 -18.59
N SER A 778 -17.60 -13.96 -18.79
CA SER A 778 -17.28 -14.88 -17.69
C SER A 778 -15.89 -14.64 -17.14
N ARG A 779 -15.83 -14.34 -15.84
CA ARG A 779 -14.60 -14.30 -15.06
C ARG A 779 -13.89 -15.66 -15.10
N VAL A 780 -14.61 -16.77 -14.90
CA VAL A 780 -14.03 -18.12 -14.86
C VAL A 780 -13.31 -18.43 -16.17
N LYS A 781 -13.93 -18.14 -17.31
CA LYS A 781 -13.31 -18.38 -18.62
C LYS A 781 -12.16 -17.43 -18.89
N ARG A 782 -12.26 -16.15 -18.53
CA ARG A 782 -11.13 -15.23 -18.65
C ARG A 782 -9.90 -15.71 -17.88
N LEU A 783 -10.06 -16.12 -16.63
CA LEU A 783 -8.95 -16.58 -15.77
C LEU A 783 -8.39 -17.94 -16.21
N THR A 784 -9.23 -18.78 -16.84
CA THR A 784 -8.79 -20.04 -17.45
C THR A 784 -7.94 -19.80 -18.70
N HIS A 785 -8.29 -18.79 -19.53
CA HIS A 785 -7.65 -18.60 -20.83
C HIS A 785 -6.50 -17.57 -20.83
N LEU A 786 -6.55 -16.57 -19.95
CA LEU A 786 -5.64 -15.44 -19.98
C LEU A 786 -4.83 -15.37 -18.67
N PRO A 787 -3.55 -15.00 -18.72
CA PRO A 787 -2.80 -14.71 -17.52
C PRO A 787 -3.29 -13.40 -16.88
N SER A 788 -3.02 -13.25 -15.59
CA SER A 788 -3.48 -12.10 -14.80
C SER A 788 -2.31 -11.36 -14.14
N PHE A 789 -2.26 -10.04 -14.30
CA PHE A 789 -1.28 -9.16 -13.69
C PHE A 789 -1.98 -8.12 -12.79
N TYR A 790 -1.57 -8.05 -11.52
CA TYR A 790 -2.00 -7.01 -10.60
C TYR A 790 -0.81 -6.10 -10.28
N ILE A 791 -0.92 -4.82 -10.64
CA ILE A 791 0.00 -3.76 -10.22
C ILE A 791 -0.62 -2.96 -9.06
N ASN A 792 0.03 -2.98 -7.90
CA ASN A 792 -0.28 -2.11 -6.78
C ASN A 792 0.72 -0.95 -6.76
N ALA A 793 0.28 0.24 -6.33
CA ALA A 793 1.14 1.41 -6.25
C ALA A 793 0.87 2.19 -4.98
N ARG A 794 1.97 2.74 -4.42
CA ARG A 794 1.95 3.68 -3.30
C ARG A 794 1.26 3.09 -2.07
N HIS A 795 1.67 1.87 -1.74
CA HIS A 795 1.41 1.25 -0.44
C HIS A 795 2.02 2.10 0.68
N HIS A 796 3.28 2.50 0.51
CA HIS A 796 3.85 3.55 1.31
C HIS A 796 3.63 4.90 0.65
N ALA A 797 3.24 5.89 1.44
CA ALA A 797 2.71 7.12 0.89
C ALA A 797 3.77 8.17 0.51
N ASN A 798 4.97 8.11 1.12
CA ASN A 798 6.13 8.92 0.77
C ASN A 798 6.86 8.44 -0.50
N GLU A 799 6.56 7.23 -0.98
CA GLU A 799 7.08 6.63 -2.22
C GLU A 799 6.22 7.05 -3.42
N VAL A 800 6.44 8.28 -3.88
CA VAL A 800 5.43 9.05 -4.62
C VAL A 800 5.26 8.70 -6.10
N SER A 801 6.34 8.28 -6.76
CA SER A 801 6.39 8.14 -8.22
C SER A 801 5.59 6.95 -8.72
N ALA A 802 5.27 5.98 -7.86
CA ALA A 802 4.44 4.82 -8.19
C ALA A 802 3.05 5.23 -8.69
N THR A 803 2.41 6.26 -8.09
CA THR A 803 1.12 6.78 -8.55
C THR A 803 1.23 7.44 -9.93
N ASN A 804 2.25 8.27 -10.13
CA ASN A 804 2.51 8.92 -11.42
C ASN A 804 2.80 7.86 -12.51
N GLY A 805 3.61 6.85 -12.18
CA GLY A 805 3.93 5.71 -13.03
C GLY A 805 2.69 4.89 -13.39
N ALA A 806 1.75 4.68 -12.46
CA ALA A 806 0.49 3.98 -12.73
C ALA A 806 -0.36 4.72 -13.78
N PHE A 807 -0.53 6.03 -13.66
CA PHE A 807 -1.28 6.81 -14.65
C PHE A 807 -0.55 6.91 -16.00
N LEU A 808 0.77 7.07 -15.98
CA LEU A 808 1.59 7.08 -17.20
C LEU A 808 1.55 5.72 -17.91
N LEU A 809 1.55 4.62 -17.17
CA LEU A 809 1.37 3.27 -17.70
C LEU A 809 0.02 3.14 -18.39
N ILE A 810 -1.08 3.53 -17.73
CA ILE A 810 -2.44 3.49 -18.32
C ILE A 810 -2.49 4.28 -19.62
N LYS A 811 -1.94 5.50 -19.63
CA LYS A 811 -1.83 6.33 -20.84
C LYS A 811 -1.05 5.61 -21.93
N THR A 812 0.09 5.01 -21.60
CA THR A 812 0.92 4.26 -22.55
C THR A 812 0.16 3.06 -23.14
N LEU A 813 -0.50 2.26 -22.29
CA LEU A 813 -1.23 1.07 -22.71
C LEU A 813 -2.43 1.39 -23.62
N LEU A 814 -3.11 2.53 -23.39
CA LEU A 814 -4.25 2.94 -24.21
C LEU A 814 -3.85 3.64 -25.52
N THR A 815 -2.62 4.17 -25.63
CA THR A 815 -2.20 4.99 -26.77
C THR A 815 -1.19 4.31 -27.69
N ASP A 816 -0.35 3.42 -27.17
CA ASP A 816 0.62 2.68 -27.99
C ASP A 816 -0.09 1.57 -28.78
N PRO A 817 -0.03 1.57 -30.14
CA PRO A 817 -0.64 0.55 -30.97
C PRO A 817 -0.22 -0.89 -30.64
N LYS A 818 0.95 -1.10 -30.02
CA LYS A 818 1.44 -2.41 -29.59
C LYS A 818 0.50 -3.10 -28.60
N TYR A 819 -0.19 -2.34 -27.74
CA TYR A 819 -1.06 -2.86 -26.68
C TYR A 819 -2.56 -2.76 -27.01
N ARG A 820 -2.93 -2.47 -28.26
CA ARG A 820 -4.33 -2.28 -28.66
C ARG A 820 -5.23 -3.49 -28.36
N ASP A 821 -4.70 -4.71 -28.41
CA ASP A 821 -5.41 -5.96 -28.12
C ASP A 821 -5.07 -6.54 -26.73
N LEU A 822 -4.46 -5.76 -25.85
CA LEU A 822 -3.96 -6.22 -24.55
C LEU A 822 -5.07 -6.85 -23.69
N SER A 823 -6.25 -6.22 -23.60
CA SER A 823 -7.38 -6.72 -22.80
C SER A 823 -8.01 -8.02 -23.33
N GLU A 824 -7.65 -8.44 -24.54
CA GLU A 824 -8.03 -9.72 -25.14
C GLU A 824 -7.01 -10.84 -24.83
N ARG A 825 -5.82 -10.49 -24.34
CA ARG A 825 -4.69 -11.39 -24.13
C ARG A 825 -4.20 -11.46 -22.68
N LEU A 826 -4.53 -10.47 -21.85
CA LEU A 826 -4.10 -10.35 -20.46
C LEU A 826 -5.26 -9.77 -19.62
N ASN A 827 -5.42 -10.26 -18.39
CA ASN A 827 -6.20 -9.55 -17.37
C ASN A 827 -5.24 -8.60 -16.61
N LEU A 828 -5.52 -7.30 -16.62
CA LEU A 828 -4.67 -6.31 -15.97
C LEU A 828 -5.51 -5.39 -15.08
N VAL A 829 -5.15 -5.33 -13.80
CA VAL A 829 -5.69 -4.38 -12.83
C VAL A 829 -4.57 -3.56 -12.21
N ILE A 830 -4.83 -2.27 -12.03
CA ILE A 830 -3.89 -1.30 -11.47
C ILE A 830 -4.58 -0.57 -10.31
N VAL A 831 -3.93 -0.51 -9.14
CA VAL A 831 -4.32 0.35 -8.01
C VAL A 831 -3.33 1.50 -7.93
N PRO A 832 -3.69 2.73 -8.35
CA PRO A 832 -2.73 3.84 -8.40
C PRO A 832 -2.31 4.40 -7.04
N MET A 833 -3.13 4.19 -6.00
CA MET A 833 -2.88 4.69 -4.64
C MET A 833 -3.58 3.80 -3.62
N GLU A 834 -2.83 2.93 -2.94
CA GLU A 834 -3.36 2.05 -1.90
C GLU A 834 -3.51 2.75 -0.55
N ASN A 835 -2.60 3.67 -0.21
CA ASN A 835 -2.59 4.38 1.08
C ASN A 835 -2.97 5.87 0.96
N PRO A 836 -4.27 6.19 0.77
CA PRO A 836 -4.70 7.57 0.57
C PRO A 836 -4.60 8.44 1.84
N ASP A 837 -4.61 7.86 3.03
CA ASP A 837 -4.49 8.63 4.28
C ASP A 837 -3.04 9.05 4.54
N GLY A 838 -2.09 8.12 4.40
CA GLY A 838 -0.67 8.45 4.43
C GLY A 838 -0.33 9.45 3.33
N ALA A 839 -0.91 9.31 2.13
CA ALA A 839 -0.62 10.20 1.01
C ALA A 839 -1.09 11.62 1.28
N GLU A 840 -2.18 11.81 2.02
CA GLU A 840 -2.60 13.14 2.48
C GLU A 840 -1.60 13.72 3.49
N ILE A 841 -1.20 12.94 4.50
CA ILE A 841 -0.24 13.39 5.52
C ILE A 841 1.07 13.82 4.84
N HIS A 842 1.58 12.99 3.93
CA HIS A 842 2.75 13.27 3.10
C HIS A 842 2.57 14.56 2.29
N TYR A 843 1.43 14.69 1.58
CA TYR A 843 1.15 15.83 0.74
C TYR A 843 1.12 17.16 1.51
N GLU A 844 0.64 17.15 2.76
CA GLU A 844 0.66 18.34 3.60
C GLU A 844 2.06 18.67 4.12
N LEU A 845 2.86 17.68 4.51
CA LEU A 845 4.22 17.89 5.02
C LEU A 845 5.18 18.42 3.94
N GLN A 846 5.11 17.86 2.73
CA GLN A 846 6.01 18.25 1.64
C GLN A 846 5.80 19.69 1.16
N LYS A 847 4.64 20.32 1.44
CA LYS A 847 4.41 21.74 1.12
C LYS A 847 5.41 22.67 1.83
N ASP A 848 5.82 22.29 3.04
CA ASP A 848 6.81 23.05 3.81
C ASP A 848 8.25 22.59 3.46
N ASN A 849 8.49 21.28 3.33
CA ASN A 849 9.81 20.73 3.03
C ASN A 849 9.76 19.68 1.88
N PRO A 850 9.79 20.09 0.61
CA PRO A 850 9.46 19.22 -0.53
C PRO A 850 10.49 18.14 -0.89
N TYR A 851 11.62 18.06 -0.19
CA TYR A 851 12.73 17.14 -0.53
C TYR A 851 13.12 16.23 0.65
N TRP A 852 12.32 16.20 1.71
CA TRP A 852 12.55 15.38 2.89
C TRP A 852 12.02 13.96 2.71
N SER A 853 12.54 13.03 3.50
CA SER A 853 12.18 11.60 3.39
C SER A 853 10.75 11.30 3.87
N PHE A 854 10.31 11.97 4.95
CA PHE A 854 8.97 11.86 5.54
C PHE A 854 8.49 10.43 5.85
N HIS A 855 9.31 9.60 6.50
CA HIS A 855 8.89 8.24 6.88
C HIS A 855 7.69 8.22 7.84
N VAL A 856 7.39 9.34 8.51
CA VAL A 856 6.14 9.52 9.28
C VAL A 856 4.87 9.25 8.44
N ALA A 857 4.94 9.54 7.14
CA ALA A 857 3.85 9.37 6.19
C ALA A 857 4.06 8.13 5.31
N ARG A 858 4.99 7.24 5.67
CA ARG A 858 5.17 5.94 5.02
C ARG A 858 3.92 5.09 5.21
N PHE A 859 3.46 4.95 6.44
CA PHE A 859 2.34 4.09 6.83
C PHE A 859 0.99 4.81 6.76
N ASN A 860 -0.08 4.15 7.23
CA ASN A 860 -1.42 4.74 7.18
C ASN A 860 -1.63 5.85 8.23
N ALA A 861 -2.88 6.31 8.35
CA ALA A 861 -3.32 7.42 9.22
C ALA A 861 -2.83 7.38 10.68
N ILE A 862 -2.49 6.21 11.21
CA ILE A 862 -2.09 6.00 12.61
C ILE A 862 -0.73 5.29 12.73
N GLY A 863 0.06 5.31 11.65
CA GLY A 863 1.41 4.75 11.64
C GLY A 863 1.49 3.23 11.55
N LYS A 864 0.41 2.53 11.14
CA LYS A 864 0.42 1.07 10.99
C LYS A 864 0.92 0.66 9.61
N GLU A 865 1.93 -0.21 9.61
CA GLU A 865 2.27 -1.07 8.48
C GLU A 865 1.13 -2.08 8.24
N PHE A 866 0.22 -1.77 7.32
CA PHE A 866 -1.00 -2.53 7.08
C PHE A 866 -0.82 -3.65 6.05
N TYR A 867 0.39 -3.86 5.52
CA TYR A 867 0.69 -5.00 4.66
C TYR A 867 0.35 -6.36 5.32
N TYR A 868 0.46 -6.45 6.64
CA TYR A 868 0.08 -7.64 7.42
C TYR A 868 -1.44 -7.84 7.55
N GLU A 869 -2.24 -6.83 7.19
CA GLU A 869 -3.69 -6.79 7.39
C GLU A 869 -4.49 -7.18 6.14
N HIS A 870 -3.85 -7.34 4.97
CA HIS A 870 -4.56 -7.59 3.70
C HIS A 870 -5.58 -8.74 3.78
N PHE A 871 -5.23 -9.81 4.49
CA PHE A 871 -6.11 -10.99 4.66
C PHE A 871 -6.78 -11.08 6.05
N ASN A 872 -6.72 -10.02 6.86
CA ASN A 872 -7.45 -9.92 8.12
C ASN A 872 -8.82 -9.24 7.89
N THR A 873 -9.90 -10.02 7.92
CA THR A 873 -11.25 -9.49 7.61
C THR A 873 -11.80 -8.56 8.69
N GLU A 874 -11.28 -8.65 9.91
CA GLU A 874 -11.72 -7.85 11.07
C GLU A 874 -10.88 -6.59 11.27
N THR A 875 -9.93 -6.31 10.37
CA THR A 875 -9.02 -5.17 10.50
C THR A 875 -9.76 -3.83 10.52
N ILE A 876 -9.27 -2.91 11.34
CA ILE A 876 -9.67 -1.50 11.33
C ILE A 876 -8.96 -0.71 10.22
N HIS A 877 -7.89 -1.26 9.65
CA HIS A 877 -7.09 -0.70 8.57
C HIS A 877 -7.71 -1.10 7.22
N THR A 878 -8.91 -0.59 6.97
CA THR A 878 -9.79 -1.11 5.93
C THR A 878 -9.27 -0.91 4.50
N GLU A 879 -8.28 -0.03 4.29
CA GLU A 879 -7.53 0.07 3.03
C GLU A 879 -6.92 -1.28 2.61
N ALA A 880 -6.46 -2.09 3.57
CA ALA A 880 -5.87 -3.40 3.32
C ALA A 880 -6.85 -4.39 2.65
N LEU A 881 -8.16 -4.17 2.80
CA LEU A 881 -9.17 -5.04 2.19
C LEU A 881 -9.25 -4.87 0.66
N GLY A 882 -8.68 -3.80 0.12
CA GLY A 882 -8.61 -3.52 -1.32
C GLY A 882 -7.81 -4.57 -2.08
N LEU A 883 -6.59 -4.87 -1.63
CA LEU A 883 -5.74 -5.89 -2.24
C LEU A 883 -6.41 -7.26 -2.20
N ARG A 884 -6.97 -7.65 -1.05
CA ARG A 884 -7.69 -8.93 -0.91
C ARG A 884 -8.85 -9.03 -1.90
N LYS A 885 -9.68 -7.99 -2.01
CA LYS A 885 -10.80 -7.98 -2.95
C LYS A 885 -10.32 -8.23 -4.38
N LEU A 886 -9.30 -7.52 -4.83
CA LEU A 886 -8.75 -7.68 -6.17
C LEU A 886 -8.05 -9.02 -6.38
N TRP A 887 -7.36 -9.55 -5.37
CA TRP A 887 -6.75 -10.86 -5.42
C TRP A 887 -7.79 -11.96 -5.71
N TYR A 888 -8.93 -11.96 -5.00
CA TYR A 888 -10.02 -12.88 -5.31
C TYR A 888 -10.64 -12.61 -6.67
N ALA A 889 -10.78 -11.36 -7.09
CA ALA A 889 -11.36 -11.02 -8.38
C ALA A 889 -10.48 -11.47 -9.56
N GLN A 890 -9.16 -11.34 -9.44
CA GLN A 890 -8.23 -11.46 -10.58
C GLN A 890 -7.37 -12.72 -10.57
N LEU A 891 -7.21 -13.42 -9.43
CA LEU A 891 -6.33 -14.58 -9.24
C LEU A 891 -4.97 -14.39 -9.96
N PRO A 892 -4.21 -13.33 -9.60
CA PRO A 892 -3.05 -12.89 -10.36
C PRO A 892 -1.99 -13.99 -10.46
N ASP A 893 -1.39 -14.16 -11.64
CA ASP A 893 -0.17 -14.95 -11.79
C ASP A 893 1.04 -14.16 -11.28
N ILE A 894 1.06 -12.85 -11.55
CA ILE A 894 2.09 -11.91 -11.09
C ILE A 894 1.41 -10.78 -10.30
N LEU A 895 1.98 -10.45 -9.15
CA LEU A 895 1.66 -9.25 -8.39
C LEU A 895 2.93 -8.39 -8.28
N ALA A 896 2.89 -7.19 -8.86
CA ALA A 896 3.94 -6.19 -8.70
C ALA A 896 3.46 -5.11 -7.75
N ASP A 897 4.26 -4.82 -6.73
CA ASP A 897 4.03 -3.72 -5.81
C ASP A 897 5.07 -2.63 -6.09
N ASN A 898 4.61 -1.50 -6.61
CA ASN A 898 5.45 -0.37 -6.96
C ASN A 898 5.66 0.51 -5.71
N HIS A 899 6.90 0.52 -5.26
CA HIS A 899 7.43 1.15 -4.06
C HIS A 899 8.59 2.10 -4.37
N GLY A 900 9.17 2.63 -3.31
CA GLY A 900 10.22 3.63 -3.32
C GLY A 900 11.19 3.54 -2.16
N VAL A 901 12.37 4.11 -2.37
CA VAL A 901 13.45 4.20 -1.39
C VAL A 901 14.03 5.61 -1.35
N PRO A 902 14.79 5.96 -0.29
CA PRO A 902 15.37 7.29 -0.14
C PRO A 902 16.04 7.81 -1.42
N THR A 903 15.81 9.08 -1.73
CA THR A 903 16.42 9.79 -2.86
C THR A 903 17.85 10.24 -2.58
N HIS A 904 18.18 10.39 -1.29
CA HIS A 904 19.45 10.86 -0.77
C HIS A 904 19.82 10.08 0.49
N GLU A 905 20.86 10.52 1.20
CA GLU A 905 21.26 9.87 2.45
C GLU A 905 20.12 9.84 3.49
N TRP A 906 19.93 8.69 4.12
CA TRP A 906 18.98 8.55 5.23
C TRP A 906 19.71 8.68 6.56
N VAL A 907 19.53 9.83 7.22
CA VAL A 907 20.27 10.24 8.41
C VAL A 907 19.38 10.29 9.64
N GLN A 908 19.91 9.81 10.77
CA GLN A 908 19.29 9.83 12.09
C GLN A 908 20.40 10.03 13.14
N GLN A 909 20.62 11.28 13.53
CA GLN A 909 21.75 11.65 14.39
C GLN A 909 21.64 10.98 15.76
N PHE A 910 20.42 10.90 16.28
CA PHE A 910 20.13 10.31 17.57
C PHE A 910 19.89 8.80 17.52
N ALA A 911 20.09 8.16 16.36
CA ALA A 911 20.05 6.69 16.19
C ALA A 911 21.41 6.07 15.87
N GLY A 912 22.51 6.84 15.85
CA GLY A 912 23.84 6.36 15.46
C GLY A 912 24.16 6.66 13.99
N TYR A 913 23.83 7.87 13.54
CA TYR A 913 23.90 8.39 12.18
C TYR A 913 22.94 7.74 11.17
N VAL A 914 22.70 6.43 11.28
CA VAL A 914 21.72 5.67 10.48
C VAL A 914 20.90 4.81 11.42
N TYR A 915 19.62 4.62 11.12
CA TYR A 915 18.76 3.74 11.91
C TYR A 915 19.39 2.33 12.06
N PRO A 916 19.65 1.82 13.29
CA PRO A 916 20.46 0.62 13.43
C PRO A 916 19.78 -0.66 12.93
N ALA A 917 18.46 -0.65 12.75
CA ALA A 917 17.72 -1.78 12.19
C ALA A 917 17.75 -1.80 10.64
N PHE A 918 18.15 -0.69 10.00
CA PHE A 918 18.22 -0.49 8.54
C PHE A 918 19.57 0.08 8.07
N LYS A 919 20.67 -0.22 8.78
CA LYS A 919 22.05 0.27 8.50
C LYS A 919 22.44 0.21 7.02
N GLY A 920 22.02 -0.85 6.32
CA GLY A 920 22.34 -1.05 4.90
C GLY A 920 21.73 -0.03 3.95
N PHE A 921 20.69 0.74 4.34
CA PHE A 921 19.89 1.61 3.46
C PHE A 921 20.27 3.09 3.50
N TRP A 922 21.37 3.44 4.19
CA TRP A 922 21.74 4.84 4.40
C TRP A 922 22.04 5.66 3.15
N LEU A 923 22.38 5.01 2.02
CA LEU A 923 22.70 5.68 0.76
C LEU A 923 22.05 4.96 -0.43
N PRO A 924 21.49 5.68 -1.41
CA PRO A 924 20.98 5.09 -2.64
C PRO A 924 22.12 4.48 -3.47
N ARG A 925 21.92 3.26 -3.99
CA ARG A 925 22.92 2.45 -4.70
C ARG A 925 22.46 1.93 -6.08
N SER A 926 21.22 2.22 -6.45
CA SER A 926 20.60 2.00 -7.76
C SER A 926 19.30 2.83 -7.84
N LEU A 927 18.91 3.23 -9.05
CA LEU A 927 17.62 3.86 -9.34
C LEU A 927 16.46 2.88 -9.15
N LEU A 928 16.65 1.59 -9.42
CA LEU A 928 15.63 0.54 -9.24
C LEU A 928 16.23 -0.69 -8.56
N TYR A 929 15.61 -1.10 -7.44
CA TYR A 929 15.81 -2.42 -6.83
C TYR A 929 14.60 -3.30 -7.07
N GLY A 930 14.85 -4.59 -7.24
CA GLY A 930 13.80 -5.60 -7.25
C GLY A 930 13.90 -6.52 -6.03
N TYR A 931 12.77 -6.81 -5.38
CA TYR A 931 12.67 -7.91 -4.42
C TYR A 931 11.78 -9.01 -5.00
N PHE A 932 12.34 -10.20 -5.16
CA PHE A 932 11.61 -11.40 -5.54
C PHE A 932 11.33 -12.24 -4.30
N TRP A 933 10.07 -12.28 -3.90
CA TRP A 933 9.59 -13.08 -2.77
C TRP A 933 9.16 -14.45 -3.29
N HIS A 934 9.98 -15.48 -3.02
CA HIS A 934 9.76 -16.80 -3.63
C HIS A 934 9.75 -17.94 -2.61
N THR A 935 8.96 -18.97 -2.94
CA THR A 935 8.93 -20.22 -2.18
C THR A 935 10.15 -21.09 -2.48
N THR A 936 10.53 -21.91 -1.52
CA THR A 936 11.67 -22.84 -1.61
C THR A 936 11.26 -24.31 -1.68
N ASP A 937 9.97 -24.61 -1.44
CA ASP A 937 9.44 -25.96 -1.49
C ASP A 937 9.51 -26.55 -2.91
N PRO A 938 9.92 -27.81 -3.08
CA PRO A 938 10.07 -28.44 -4.39
C PRO A 938 8.79 -28.48 -5.23
N GLU A 939 7.62 -28.48 -4.59
CA GLU A 939 6.30 -28.48 -5.21
C GLU A 939 6.03 -27.21 -6.04
N TYR A 940 6.78 -26.14 -5.81
CA TYR A 940 6.64 -24.85 -6.49
C TYR A 940 7.88 -24.46 -7.30
N ALA A 941 8.80 -25.40 -7.57
CA ALA A 941 10.10 -25.10 -8.17
C ALA A 941 10.02 -24.36 -9.52
N SER A 942 9.00 -24.64 -10.34
CA SER A 942 8.82 -23.94 -11.63
C SER A 942 8.40 -22.48 -11.48
N ASN A 943 7.87 -22.05 -10.33
CA ASN A 943 7.59 -20.63 -10.10
C ASN A 943 8.88 -19.81 -10.17
N PHE A 944 9.99 -20.37 -9.67
CA PHE A 944 11.29 -19.69 -9.68
C PHE A 944 11.79 -19.39 -11.11
N THR A 945 11.51 -20.26 -12.08
CA THR A 945 11.86 -20.03 -13.50
C THR A 945 11.17 -18.78 -14.04
N VAL A 946 9.89 -18.56 -13.69
CA VAL A 946 9.16 -17.35 -14.08
C VAL A 946 9.73 -16.10 -13.40
N ASN A 947 10.06 -16.18 -12.11
CA ASN A 947 10.74 -15.08 -11.40
C ASN A 947 12.05 -14.69 -12.10
N LYS A 948 12.86 -15.67 -12.50
CA LYS A 948 14.15 -15.44 -13.17
C LYS A 948 14.00 -14.81 -14.55
N LYS A 949 13.02 -15.28 -15.33
CA LYS A 949 12.72 -14.68 -16.64
C LYS A 949 12.26 -13.22 -16.52
N MET A 950 11.48 -12.91 -15.48
CA MET A 950 11.05 -11.55 -15.18
C MET A 950 12.24 -10.64 -14.79
N GLU A 951 13.17 -11.13 -13.96
CA GLU A 951 14.44 -10.43 -13.67
C GLU A 951 15.20 -10.06 -14.96
N GLU A 952 15.34 -11.01 -15.89
CA GLU A 952 16.02 -10.77 -17.16
C GLU A 952 15.29 -9.71 -18.01
N ALA A 953 13.97 -9.83 -18.15
CA ALA A 953 13.18 -8.90 -18.96
C ALA A 953 13.24 -7.47 -18.41
N ILE A 954 13.16 -7.30 -17.09
CA ILE A 954 13.26 -5.99 -16.44
C ILE A 954 14.67 -5.43 -16.61
N ALA A 955 15.72 -6.20 -16.31
CA ALA A 955 17.10 -5.75 -16.43
C ALA A 955 17.42 -5.28 -17.86
N ASP A 956 16.95 -6.00 -18.88
CA ASP A 956 17.16 -5.65 -20.29
C ASP A 956 16.45 -4.37 -20.69
N ARG A 957 15.25 -4.13 -20.11
CA ARG A 957 14.48 -2.92 -20.36
C ARG A 957 15.14 -1.68 -19.74
N ILE A 958 15.72 -1.82 -18.55
CA ILE A 958 16.41 -0.73 -17.83
C ILE A 958 17.76 -0.43 -18.49
N ASP A 959 18.57 -1.44 -18.82
CA ASP A 959 19.87 -1.27 -19.49
C ASP A 959 19.74 -0.63 -20.89
N ALA A 960 18.60 -0.84 -21.55
CA ALA A 960 18.30 -0.19 -22.83
C ALA A 960 17.98 1.32 -22.71
N ASP A 961 17.61 1.82 -21.53
CA ASP A 961 17.35 3.24 -21.27
C ASP A 961 18.63 3.95 -20.81
N LYS A 962 19.12 4.88 -21.62
CA LYS A 962 20.41 5.56 -21.40
C LYS A 962 20.40 6.45 -20.16
N GLU A 963 19.27 7.07 -19.84
CA GLU A 963 19.16 7.99 -18.72
C GLU A 963 19.12 7.21 -17.40
N MET A 964 18.28 6.16 -17.35
CA MET A 964 18.21 5.25 -16.19
C MET A 964 19.56 4.56 -15.94
N THR A 965 20.22 4.09 -17.00
CA THR A 965 21.54 3.45 -16.91
C THR A 965 22.61 4.41 -16.41
N ALA A 966 22.63 5.65 -16.88
CA ALA A 966 23.61 6.64 -16.43
C ALA A 966 23.48 6.94 -14.93
N LEU A 967 22.25 7.12 -14.44
CA LEU A 967 22.01 7.34 -13.01
C LEU A 967 22.35 6.10 -12.16
N ASN A 968 22.02 4.88 -12.64
CA ASN A 968 22.42 3.64 -11.97
C ASN A 968 23.94 3.54 -11.77
N LEU A 969 24.71 3.86 -12.81
CA LEU A 969 26.17 3.82 -12.74
C LEU A 969 26.74 4.89 -11.79
N GLU A 970 26.16 6.09 -11.78
CA GLU A 970 26.52 7.16 -10.83
C GLU A 970 26.26 6.73 -9.38
N LEU A 971 25.06 6.22 -9.08
CA LEU A 971 24.70 5.77 -7.72
C LEU A 971 25.58 4.59 -7.27
N MET A 972 25.87 3.65 -8.17
CA MET A 972 26.76 2.52 -7.91
C MET A 972 28.18 2.99 -7.57
N ASP A 973 28.72 3.98 -8.30
CA ASP A 973 30.04 4.53 -8.05
C ASP A 973 30.13 5.26 -6.70
N ARG A 974 29.14 6.09 -6.37
CA ARG A 974 29.08 6.77 -5.06
C ARG A 974 28.94 5.77 -3.91
N PHE A 975 28.07 4.78 -4.05
CA PHE A 975 27.90 3.72 -3.06
C PHE A 975 29.15 2.85 -2.90
N ALA A 976 29.91 2.65 -3.99
CA ALA A 976 31.22 2.02 -3.91
C ALA A 976 32.20 2.82 -3.04
N LYS A 977 32.34 4.11 -3.34
CA LYS A 977 33.30 5.02 -2.69
C LYS A 977 33.01 5.24 -1.21
N TYR A 978 31.75 5.43 -0.83
CA TYR A 978 31.38 5.80 0.55
C TYR A 978 30.93 4.63 1.42
N ALA A 979 30.64 3.44 0.85
CA ALA A 979 30.10 2.32 1.60
C ALA A 979 30.92 1.02 1.38
N THR A 980 30.76 0.35 0.23
CA THR A 980 31.34 -1.00 0.04
C THR A 980 32.86 -1.06 0.06
N GLN A 981 33.57 0.03 -0.29
CA GLN A 981 35.03 0.09 -0.18
C GLN A 981 35.52 -0.16 1.26
N PHE A 982 34.78 0.30 2.28
CA PHE A 982 35.19 0.25 3.68
C PHE A 982 34.49 -0.83 4.49
N MET A 983 33.23 -1.16 4.16
CA MET A 983 32.47 -2.23 4.82
C MET A 983 31.75 -3.12 3.76
N PRO A 984 32.50 -3.96 3.03
CA PRO A 984 31.98 -4.72 1.90
C PRO A 984 30.90 -5.77 2.25
N LYS A 985 30.87 -6.30 3.47
CA LYS A 985 29.82 -7.25 3.90
C LYS A 985 28.56 -6.52 4.35
N MET A 986 28.70 -5.42 5.11
CA MET A 986 27.58 -4.57 5.54
C MET A 986 26.79 -4.05 4.34
N PHE A 987 27.52 -3.58 3.34
CA PHE A 987 26.95 -2.92 2.17
C PHE A 987 26.97 -3.79 0.91
N ALA A 988 27.03 -5.12 1.05
CA ALA A 988 27.07 -6.02 -0.10
C ALA A 988 25.96 -5.69 -1.12
N ALA A 989 26.36 -5.39 -2.36
CA ALA A 989 25.47 -5.07 -3.47
C ALA A 989 25.79 -5.99 -4.65
N ASN A 990 24.84 -6.87 -4.99
CA ASN A 990 24.99 -7.81 -6.10
C ASN A 990 24.30 -7.23 -7.35
N TYR A 991 25.11 -6.68 -8.25
CA TYR A 991 24.60 -6.11 -9.50
C TYR A 991 24.45 -7.18 -10.57
N TYR A 992 23.26 -7.25 -11.16
CA TYR A 992 22.96 -7.99 -12.39
C TYR A 992 22.60 -6.99 -13.49
N ARG A 993 23.43 -6.90 -14.53
CA ARG A 993 23.29 -5.91 -15.63
C ARG A 993 23.03 -4.48 -15.11
N ASN A 994 23.88 -4.01 -14.20
CA ASN A 994 23.81 -2.66 -13.61
C ASN A 994 22.57 -2.37 -12.72
N MET A 995 21.77 -3.39 -12.38
CA MET A 995 20.60 -3.29 -11.51
C MET A 995 20.74 -4.26 -10.33
N ILE A 996 20.04 -4.02 -9.22
CA ILE A 996 20.06 -4.89 -8.04
C ILE A 996 18.75 -5.66 -7.91
N ASN A 997 18.85 -6.97 -7.72
CA ASN A 997 17.73 -7.82 -7.32
C ASN A 997 18.06 -8.62 -6.06
N TYR A 998 17.18 -8.54 -5.08
CA TYR A 998 17.21 -9.36 -3.88
C TYR A 998 16.28 -10.57 -4.05
N TRP A 999 16.84 -11.74 -3.74
CA TRP A 999 16.14 -13.02 -3.80
C TRP A 999 15.82 -13.43 -2.36
N ILE A 1000 14.56 -13.28 -1.95
CA ILE A 1000 14.16 -13.53 -0.57
C ILE A 1000 13.41 -14.87 -0.47
N PRO A 1001 14.07 -15.92 0.03
CA PRO A 1001 13.49 -17.26 0.09
C PRO A 1001 12.62 -17.45 1.34
N PHE A 1002 11.46 -18.07 1.16
CA PHE A 1002 10.65 -18.58 2.27
C PHE A 1002 10.21 -20.03 2.02
N ALA A 1003 9.99 -20.78 3.09
CA ALA A 1003 9.15 -21.97 2.99
C ALA A 1003 7.68 -21.53 2.85
N TYR A 1004 6.84 -22.36 2.26
CA TYR A 1004 5.39 -22.12 2.20
C TYR A 1004 4.83 -21.84 3.61
N ASP A 1005 4.04 -20.77 3.72
CA ASP A 1005 3.39 -20.36 4.96
C ASP A 1005 1.98 -19.82 4.66
N PRO A 1006 0.90 -20.49 5.12
CA PRO A 1006 -0.49 -20.08 4.86
C PRO A 1006 -0.90 -18.77 5.55
N THR A 1007 -0.05 -18.26 6.44
CA THR A 1007 -0.23 -16.99 7.16
C THR A 1007 0.69 -15.88 6.65
N HIS A 1008 1.54 -16.17 5.68
CA HIS A 1008 2.49 -15.21 5.15
C HIS A 1008 1.79 -14.00 4.52
N ARG A 1009 2.45 -12.85 4.54
CA ARG A 1009 1.94 -11.61 3.96
C ARG A 1009 1.96 -11.59 2.43
N TYR A 1010 3.08 -11.98 1.81
CA TYR A 1010 3.21 -12.05 0.34
C TYR A 1010 2.37 -13.18 -0.26
N PRO A 1011 1.48 -12.88 -1.24
CA PRO A 1011 0.66 -13.89 -1.88
C PRO A 1011 1.43 -15.01 -2.61
N SER A 1012 2.63 -14.75 -3.13
CA SER A 1012 3.47 -15.82 -3.72
C SER A 1012 3.93 -16.87 -2.73
N ILE A 1013 4.01 -16.52 -1.43
CA ILE A 1013 4.36 -17.45 -0.35
C ILE A 1013 3.11 -18.08 0.26
N ARG A 1014 2.03 -17.30 0.37
CA ARG A 1014 0.77 -17.73 0.97
C ARG A 1014 -0.08 -18.61 0.05
N PHE A 1015 -0.06 -18.33 -1.25
CA PHE A 1015 -0.85 -19.00 -2.29
C PHE A 1015 -0.01 -19.31 -3.54
N PRO A 1016 1.13 -20.01 -3.44
CA PRO A 1016 2.07 -20.25 -4.55
C PRO A 1016 1.47 -21.00 -5.74
N TRP A 1017 0.37 -21.73 -5.56
CA TRP A 1017 -0.37 -22.40 -6.64
C TRP A 1017 -1.27 -21.45 -7.45
N ILE A 1018 -1.48 -20.22 -6.97
CA ILE A 1018 -2.16 -19.13 -7.67
C ILE A 1018 -1.11 -18.09 -8.09
N VAL A 1019 -0.40 -17.49 -7.14
CA VAL A 1019 0.53 -16.39 -7.41
C VAL A 1019 1.94 -16.93 -7.61
N THR A 1020 2.45 -16.82 -8.83
CA THR A 1020 3.79 -17.28 -9.22
C THR A 1020 4.88 -16.31 -8.80
N VAL A 1021 4.62 -15.01 -8.92
CA VAL A 1021 5.57 -13.94 -8.60
C VAL A 1021 4.91 -12.90 -7.72
N SER A 1022 5.54 -12.59 -6.58
CA SER A 1022 5.33 -11.32 -5.88
C SER A 1022 6.63 -10.54 -5.97
N TYR A 1023 6.57 -9.39 -6.63
CA TYR A 1023 7.71 -8.53 -6.93
C TYR A 1023 7.50 -7.15 -6.30
N THR A 1024 8.45 -6.69 -5.49
CA THR A 1024 8.47 -5.31 -4.98
C THR A 1024 9.49 -4.52 -5.78
N ALA A 1025 9.04 -3.49 -6.50
CA ALA A 1025 9.91 -2.56 -7.22
C ALA A 1025 10.20 -1.37 -6.32
N GLU A 1026 11.46 -1.08 -6.05
CA GLU A 1026 11.87 0.03 -5.19
C GLU A 1026 12.61 1.06 -6.04
N VAL A 1027 11.97 2.18 -6.36
CA VAL A 1027 12.60 3.27 -7.13
C VAL A 1027 13.13 4.33 -6.17
N ALA A 1028 14.30 4.91 -6.42
CA ALA A 1028 14.87 5.96 -5.55
C ALA A 1028 14.06 7.27 -5.64
N ASP A 1029 12.87 7.32 -5.05
CA ASP A 1029 11.83 8.30 -5.32
C ASP A 1029 11.19 8.94 -4.07
N GLU A 1030 11.60 8.59 -2.84
CA GLU A 1030 10.96 9.11 -1.63
C GLU A 1030 10.94 10.65 -1.65
N THR A 1031 9.72 11.20 -1.79
CA THR A 1031 9.43 12.62 -2.04
C THR A 1031 10.14 13.23 -3.25
N ALA A 1032 10.30 12.47 -4.35
CA ALA A 1032 10.83 12.98 -5.61
C ALA A 1032 9.96 14.11 -6.18
N GLN A 1033 10.62 15.08 -6.82
CA GLN A 1033 9.99 16.28 -7.40
C GLN A 1033 10.33 16.43 -8.89
N ASP A 1034 9.50 17.18 -9.61
CA ASP A 1034 9.75 17.69 -10.95
C ASP A 1034 10.24 16.61 -11.96
N GLU A 1035 11.31 16.89 -12.71
CA GLU A 1035 11.86 15.98 -13.72
C GLU A 1035 12.42 14.69 -13.11
N TYR A 1036 12.89 14.74 -11.87
CA TYR A 1036 13.36 13.54 -11.17
C TYR A 1036 12.21 12.60 -10.83
N LEU A 1037 11.08 13.15 -10.39
CA LEU A 1037 9.83 12.40 -10.21
C LEU A 1037 9.39 11.74 -11.53
N ASN A 1038 9.50 12.45 -12.66
CA ASN A 1038 9.17 11.89 -13.96
C ASN A 1038 10.07 10.72 -14.35
N LEU A 1039 11.39 10.83 -14.12
CA LEU A 1039 12.33 9.74 -14.34
C LEU A 1039 11.98 8.50 -13.49
N CYS A 1040 11.65 8.71 -12.22
CA CYS A 1040 11.22 7.63 -11.32
C CYS A 1040 9.91 6.98 -11.81
N ALA A 1041 8.91 7.78 -12.20
CA ALA A 1041 7.66 7.29 -12.75
C ALA A 1041 7.86 6.49 -14.06
N ARG A 1042 8.72 6.96 -14.97
CA ARG A 1042 9.10 6.21 -16.19
C ARG A 1042 9.81 4.92 -15.88
N THR A 1043 10.57 4.85 -14.80
CA THR A 1043 11.25 3.63 -14.32
C THR A 1043 10.21 2.58 -13.90
N HIS A 1044 9.16 2.99 -13.17
CA HIS A 1044 8.01 2.12 -12.90
C HIS A 1044 7.32 1.63 -14.18
N VAL A 1045 7.08 2.52 -15.14
CA VAL A 1045 6.50 2.14 -16.43
C VAL A 1045 7.38 1.12 -17.15
N ALA A 1046 8.70 1.31 -17.15
CA ALA A 1046 9.64 0.43 -17.85
C ALA A 1046 9.56 -1.02 -17.34
N HIS A 1047 9.69 -1.27 -16.03
CA HIS A 1047 9.64 -2.64 -15.50
C HIS A 1047 8.24 -3.27 -15.66
N ASN A 1048 7.17 -2.49 -15.53
CA ASN A 1048 5.81 -2.98 -15.72
C ASN A 1048 5.54 -3.37 -17.18
N LEU A 1049 6.00 -2.57 -18.15
CA LEU A 1049 5.92 -2.93 -19.57
C LEU A 1049 6.76 -4.15 -19.91
N ALA A 1050 7.96 -4.29 -19.34
CA ALA A 1050 8.80 -5.49 -19.52
C ALA A 1050 8.08 -6.76 -19.02
N THR A 1051 7.39 -6.64 -17.89
CA THR A 1051 6.59 -7.73 -17.32
C THR A 1051 5.38 -8.06 -18.18
N ILE A 1052 4.64 -7.06 -18.66
CA ILE A 1052 3.52 -7.24 -19.59
C ILE A 1052 3.98 -7.94 -20.88
N ASP A 1053 5.08 -7.48 -21.47
CA ASP A 1053 5.65 -8.07 -22.68
C ASP A 1053 6.02 -9.54 -22.48
N MET A 1054 6.69 -9.86 -21.37
CA MET A 1054 7.01 -11.25 -21.01
C MET A 1054 5.73 -12.11 -20.89
N MET A 1055 4.69 -11.61 -20.22
CA MET A 1055 3.44 -12.36 -20.05
C MET A 1055 2.70 -12.56 -21.38
N LEU A 1056 2.78 -11.60 -22.31
CA LEU A 1056 2.19 -11.72 -23.65
C LEU A 1056 2.84 -12.81 -24.51
N GLU A 1057 4.08 -13.17 -24.21
CA GLU A 1057 4.84 -14.24 -24.87
C GLU A 1057 4.69 -15.61 -24.18
N SER A 1058 3.98 -15.67 -23.04
CA SER A 1058 3.83 -16.90 -22.26
C SER A 1058 2.85 -17.91 -22.85
N GLU A 1059 3.05 -19.20 -22.52
CA GLU A 1059 2.11 -20.28 -22.82
C GLU A 1059 1.52 -20.89 -21.53
N HIS A 1060 0.39 -21.60 -21.64
CA HIS A 1060 -0.30 -22.20 -20.49
C HIS A 1060 -0.54 -23.70 -20.71
N ILE A 1061 -0.22 -24.49 -19.68
CA ILE A 1061 -0.52 -25.92 -19.65
C ILE A 1061 -1.96 -26.13 -19.19
N TYR A 1062 -2.64 -27.12 -19.76
CA TYR A 1062 -4.02 -27.46 -19.43
C TYR A 1062 -4.17 -28.95 -19.12
N GLU A 1063 -4.93 -29.26 -18.07
CA GLU A 1063 -5.57 -30.56 -17.97
C GLU A 1063 -6.79 -30.57 -18.89
N VAL A 1064 -6.80 -31.51 -19.83
CA VAL A 1064 -7.77 -31.56 -20.91
C VAL A 1064 -8.45 -32.92 -20.97
N LYS A 1065 -9.78 -32.92 -20.89
CA LYS A 1065 -10.62 -34.09 -21.15
C LYS A 1065 -11.84 -33.65 -21.94
N LYS A 1066 -12.16 -34.36 -23.02
CA LYS A 1066 -13.43 -34.19 -23.73
C LYS A 1066 -13.90 -35.52 -24.30
N GLU A 1067 -14.83 -36.14 -23.57
CA GLU A 1067 -15.53 -37.35 -23.98
C GLU A 1067 -17.02 -37.04 -24.03
N VAL A 1068 -17.55 -36.85 -25.24
CA VAL A 1068 -18.95 -36.46 -25.46
C VAL A 1068 -19.62 -37.48 -26.37
N THR A 1069 -20.64 -38.14 -25.84
CA THR A 1069 -21.62 -38.98 -26.55
C THR A 1069 -23.02 -38.63 -26.05
N GLU A 1070 -24.06 -39.19 -26.66
CA GLU A 1070 -25.44 -38.99 -26.19
C GLU A 1070 -25.68 -39.55 -24.77
N GLU A 1071 -24.89 -40.54 -24.33
CA GLU A 1071 -25.05 -41.20 -23.03
C GLU A 1071 -24.02 -40.74 -21.97
N LYS A 1072 -22.89 -40.16 -22.39
CA LYS A 1072 -21.79 -39.77 -21.51
C LYS A 1072 -21.23 -38.41 -21.94
N GLN A 1073 -21.12 -37.48 -20.99
CA GLN A 1073 -20.47 -36.19 -21.19
C GLN A 1073 -19.46 -36.02 -20.08
N SER A 1074 -18.21 -35.77 -20.44
CA SER A 1074 -17.12 -35.50 -19.51
C SER A 1074 -16.20 -34.49 -20.16
N VAL A 1075 -16.19 -33.27 -19.63
CA VAL A 1075 -15.48 -32.14 -20.23
C VAL A 1075 -14.67 -31.44 -19.14
N SER A 1076 -13.36 -31.30 -19.32
CA SER A 1076 -12.48 -30.51 -18.47
C SER A 1076 -11.49 -29.72 -19.31
N PHE A 1077 -11.25 -28.48 -18.89
CA PHE A 1077 -10.26 -27.57 -19.45
C PHE A 1077 -9.75 -26.69 -18.30
N ILE A 1078 -8.81 -27.23 -17.54
CA ILE A 1078 -8.31 -26.64 -16.30
C ILE A 1078 -6.89 -26.15 -16.52
N ARG A 1079 -6.67 -24.84 -16.37
CA ARG A 1079 -5.34 -24.23 -16.49
C ARG A 1079 -4.45 -24.67 -15.33
N GLN A 1080 -3.24 -25.10 -15.65
CA GLN A 1080 -2.20 -25.44 -14.69
C GLN A 1080 -1.25 -24.26 -14.52
N ARG A 1081 -0.73 -24.06 -13.31
CA ARG A 1081 0.23 -22.99 -12.98
C ARG A 1081 1.58 -23.57 -12.53
N PRO A 1082 2.70 -22.87 -12.77
CA PRO A 1082 2.81 -21.54 -13.39
C PRO A 1082 2.70 -21.55 -14.93
N MET A 1083 2.66 -20.37 -15.55
CA MET A 1083 2.81 -20.23 -17.01
C MET A 1083 4.22 -20.61 -17.49
N LEU A 1084 4.37 -20.94 -18.78
CA LEU A 1084 5.66 -21.17 -19.43
C LEU A 1084 6.17 -19.85 -20.05
N VAL A 1085 7.44 -19.50 -19.82
CA VAL A 1085 8.07 -18.24 -20.23
C VAL A 1085 9.46 -18.40 -20.84
#